data_AF-A0A1B0FIQ4-F1
#
_entry.id   AF-A0A1B0FIQ4-F1
#
_cell.length_a   1.000
_cell.length_b   1.000
_cell.length_c   1.000
_cell.angle_alpha   90.00
_cell.angle_beta   90.00
_cell.angle_gamma   90.00
#
_symmetry.space_group_name_H-M   'P 1'
#
loop_
_entity.id
_entity.type
_entity.pdbx_description
1 polymer ?
#
loop_
_entity_poly.entity_id
_entity_poly.type
_entity_poly.pdbx_seq_one_letter_code
_entity_poly.pdbx_strand_id
1 'polypeptide(L)'
;MAKAAQMRAYMNEKKAPCENFYKFACGNWMNTNPASPRRKTSYLDQLQDLYWRKSAEMLKSTSQSDTTLDLKLKDFYESCLSTGKLDRVGLDVILRMVNFKGGWPKVESPQWYEYEYDWLKVVAELRRKLGVNIIIGLNIVPDFEDKDMHRIMIGAPEFDLEREVYMEADEDKENLRHAYTYSVQVQLNRYFPEMSEEWASEVAQQILHMEKSLAVGLPLNKHVTPNQTTRFRYTNDLKAAYGSYVDLNRYLNLIFNQTIYSQVYETPEDYFSNLVDVIKATPKLTLANYTMWKVLQQFELNTASQSKSNRWCVNKVMEYFPDALENMFARNYQTIQMVNQLQSLWADLKKAFRDELLNSDKLVWIGIDTRQRAAEKLEAMDLELPSSNTGYVEEVAKLKIRKLNYYENLISILEWKTTQGLTKLIQRPSDQASKHDVPFYALDANKVKIPVTFLQSRFFWDSNYPHALLYSSLGFLLAQQMLKGFDSRGRKYDKHGHLRSWWDTISEYGFDDRANCFVKQYSEYKFPGWVVKDAKSLQNDYIVDNGALDITYKAYQQWWTNVANTQLAAQETLPLLEEYTQNQLFFLGFAQLWCADYDLGYPDYEYIPERWRVIGALANFNAFAREYKCEIGVKMNPTQKYEAIRQAKSQEICKYLNINVNPCDDFYEYACSNWQKYHGKSHRNETITPDTILKEKIDKDLQNILKENLTVKDSTAGRKVKNFYKSCLEAKHNDINHQSFISDFIKSNGGFPAVPGSNWLVHHHNYDWQQVVGLLRYRYGMDILVGLDIDVNYENVYENSIYLTEPKTLLPTKLCNANSSRYLDINDPAYQATEIEVEENLRLWLSLTKNEAQRLSADIVDFEYELCKSMGIEKIENRTSNHRNLEAQRQYSRETLTKFSNLLNNSIDFNRIVSESYGVPIYKPVFMHAPQYYEQLTKVLKRHSHATIANYIMYRALSELNFPLNDNAENRPFYCIQLMKRYFPKILGEMYYRAHANVMEKEEVESLYEKLKNSFDLSLEQEWIEDSTRRLGKSKLSKLNIYFPTYDKVPSLPNEFVSNNYWHNLKIAMSEVKDYQLNRIFEIGTPSPKDELESYEIRTVYRPYHKRIEIGWGLLQLPHYHHHLPNAMRFAIIGQKLAEALISAFDERGWTADYAGYNNWDMDTAARFHERSACYRQQIGNYLQNDLNSFNDTKKLRELLGKSSAVRIAFNSYLNWLHYKNPNNDHSILRKETLPELNFTNTQLFFITFAQMH
;
A
#
# COMPACT_ATOMS: atom_id res chain seq x y z
N MET A 1 7.77 -33.25 14.29
CA MET A 1 8.79 -33.49 15.33
C MET A 1 10.21 -33.11 14.88
N ALA A 2 10.82 -33.76 13.89
CA ALA A 2 12.22 -33.47 13.50
C ALA A 2 12.50 -31.99 13.17
N LYS A 3 11.61 -31.34 12.39
CA LYS A 3 11.74 -29.92 12.07
C LYS A 3 11.66 -29.02 13.31
N ALA A 4 10.71 -29.29 14.21
CA ALA A 4 10.56 -28.53 15.43
C ALA A 4 11.76 -28.69 16.38
N ALA A 5 12.29 -29.91 16.51
CA ALA A 5 13.52 -30.16 17.27
C ALA A 5 14.71 -29.39 16.68
N GLN A 6 14.84 -29.36 15.35
CA GLN A 6 15.86 -28.55 14.67
C GLN A 6 15.68 -27.05 14.99
N MET A 7 14.48 -26.50 14.80
CA MET A 7 14.20 -25.09 15.08
C MET A 7 14.51 -24.74 16.54
N ARG A 8 14.07 -25.58 17.49
CA ARG A 8 14.32 -25.38 18.92
C ARG A 8 15.80 -25.47 19.28
N ALA A 9 16.58 -26.33 18.60
CA ALA A 9 18.02 -26.45 18.81
C ALA A 9 18.80 -25.17 18.44
N TYR A 10 18.29 -24.36 17.51
CA TYR A 10 18.92 -23.08 17.13
C TYR A 10 18.55 -21.94 18.08
N MET A 11 17.39 -22.04 18.74
CA MET A 11 16.86 -21.01 19.63
C MET A 11 17.64 -20.92 20.94
N ASN A 12 17.76 -19.70 21.46
CA ASN A 12 18.21 -19.41 22.81
C ASN A 12 17.10 -18.66 23.56
N GLU A 13 16.22 -19.43 24.21
CA GLU A 13 15.06 -18.91 24.95
C GLU A 13 15.44 -18.01 26.15
N LYS A 14 16.72 -17.98 26.56
CA LYS A 14 17.20 -17.04 27.60
C LYS A 14 17.35 -15.60 27.09
N LYS A 15 17.21 -15.36 25.79
CA LYS A 15 17.30 -14.03 25.18
C LYS A 15 15.91 -13.53 24.83
N ALA A 16 15.59 -12.31 25.26
CA ALA A 16 14.29 -11.72 24.99
C ALA A 16 14.12 -11.41 23.49
N PRO A 17 13.01 -11.82 22.85
CA PRO A 17 12.78 -11.61 21.42
C PRO A 17 12.76 -10.11 21.04
N CYS A 18 12.28 -9.25 21.95
CA CYS A 18 12.19 -7.81 21.73
C CYS A 18 13.52 -7.04 21.92
N GLU A 19 14.52 -7.64 22.57
CA GLU A 19 15.86 -7.06 22.69
C GLU A 19 16.73 -7.41 21.49
N ASN A 20 16.72 -8.68 21.08
CA ASN A 20 17.51 -9.16 19.96
C ASN A 20 16.90 -10.47 19.42
N PHE A 21 16.01 -10.34 18.45
CA PHE A 21 15.31 -11.48 17.90
C PHE A 21 16.24 -12.48 17.22
N TYR A 22 17.34 -12.03 16.63
CA TYR A 22 18.34 -12.92 16.04
C TYR A 22 19.00 -13.81 17.10
N LYS A 23 19.41 -13.24 18.24
CA LYS A 23 19.98 -14.04 19.35
C LYS A 23 18.94 -14.97 19.97
N PHE A 24 17.67 -14.60 19.99
CA PHE A 24 16.60 -15.49 20.41
C PHE A 24 16.42 -16.67 19.43
N ALA A 25 16.34 -16.41 18.13
CA ALA A 25 16.05 -17.41 17.11
C ALA A 25 17.25 -18.30 16.72
N CYS A 26 18.46 -17.74 16.71
CA CYS A 26 19.70 -18.35 16.21
C CYS A 26 20.82 -18.43 17.26
N GLY A 27 20.56 -18.07 18.53
CA GLY A 27 21.61 -17.90 19.54
C GLY A 27 22.44 -19.14 19.85
N ASN A 28 21.94 -20.34 19.52
CA ASN A 28 22.66 -21.61 19.68
C ASN A 28 23.24 -22.15 18.36
N TRP A 29 23.08 -21.44 17.24
CA TRP A 29 23.57 -21.85 15.93
C TRP A 29 25.08 -22.13 15.94
N MET A 30 25.89 -21.21 16.48
CA MET A 30 27.36 -21.36 16.55
C MET A 30 27.82 -22.61 17.33
N ASN A 31 27.01 -23.11 18.27
CA ASN A 31 27.37 -24.29 19.06
C ASN A 31 27.21 -25.58 18.25
N THR A 32 26.28 -25.58 17.29
CA THR A 32 25.93 -26.75 16.47
C THR A 32 26.55 -26.68 15.08
N ASN A 33 26.80 -25.47 14.58
CA ASN A 33 27.32 -25.18 13.25
C ASN A 33 28.43 -24.12 13.30
N PRO A 34 29.53 -24.35 14.05
CA PRO A 34 30.60 -23.38 14.22
C PRO A 34 31.30 -23.08 12.89
N ALA A 35 31.67 -21.81 12.70
CA ALA A 35 32.52 -21.41 11.59
C ALA A 35 33.90 -22.08 11.69
N SER A 36 34.45 -22.47 10.54
CA SER A 36 35.85 -22.88 10.45
C SER A 36 36.75 -21.65 10.26
N PRO A 37 38.04 -21.69 10.60
CA PRO A 37 38.95 -20.56 10.41
C PRO A 37 38.86 -19.95 9.01
N ARG A 38 38.69 -18.63 8.95
CA ARG A 38 38.46 -17.81 7.75
C ARG A 38 37.24 -18.20 6.90
N ARG A 39 36.23 -18.86 7.48
CA ARG A 39 35.00 -19.26 6.79
C ARG A 39 33.75 -18.80 7.54
N LYS A 40 32.62 -18.82 6.85
CA LYS A 40 31.27 -18.63 7.41
C LYS A 40 30.51 -19.96 7.32
N THR A 41 29.60 -20.20 8.25
CA THR A 41 28.62 -21.28 8.20
C THR A 41 27.21 -20.71 8.36
N SER A 42 26.41 -20.71 7.29
CA SER A 42 25.01 -20.25 7.32
C SER A 42 24.00 -21.33 6.98
N TYR A 43 22.73 -21.06 7.27
CA TYR A 43 21.62 -21.94 6.90
C TYR A 43 21.59 -22.21 5.38
N LEU A 44 21.78 -21.19 4.55
CA LEU A 44 21.82 -21.37 3.09
C LEU A 44 23.09 -22.12 2.62
N ASP A 45 24.21 -22.05 3.33
CA ASP A 45 25.39 -22.87 3.00
C ASP A 45 25.10 -24.38 3.19
N GLN A 46 24.26 -24.75 4.17
CA GLN A 46 23.83 -26.14 4.36
C GLN A 46 23.00 -26.65 3.17
N LEU A 47 22.17 -25.78 2.59
CA LEU A 47 21.42 -26.11 1.37
C LEU A 47 22.37 -26.37 0.20
N GLN A 48 23.39 -25.54 0.05
CA GLN A 48 24.40 -25.70 -1.00
C GLN A 48 25.21 -27.00 -0.81
N ASP A 49 25.57 -27.34 0.43
CA ASP A 49 26.18 -28.62 0.78
C ASP A 49 25.29 -29.83 0.47
N LEU A 50 23.97 -29.72 0.71
CA LEU A 50 23.01 -30.76 0.34
C LEU A 50 22.95 -30.95 -1.18
N TYR A 51 22.92 -29.84 -1.93
CA TYR A 51 22.97 -29.86 -3.38
C TYR A 51 24.24 -30.55 -3.90
N TRP A 52 25.43 -30.16 -3.43
CA TRP A 52 26.69 -30.77 -3.87
C TRP A 52 26.73 -32.27 -3.58
N ARG A 53 26.19 -32.73 -2.45
CA ARG A 53 26.11 -34.16 -2.13
C ARG A 53 25.20 -34.92 -3.08
N LYS A 54 23.97 -34.44 -3.29
CA LYS A 54 23.00 -35.08 -4.21
C LYS A 54 23.52 -35.12 -5.65
N SER A 55 24.08 -34.02 -6.14
CA SER A 55 24.68 -33.95 -7.46
C SER A 55 25.85 -34.92 -7.62
N ALA A 56 26.70 -35.06 -6.60
CA ALA A 56 27.78 -36.04 -6.61
C ALA A 56 27.26 -37.49 -6.62
N GLU A 57 26.20 -37.80 -5.89
CA GLU A 57 25.56 -39.12 -5.90
C GLU A 57 24.98 -39.44 -7.27
N MET A 58 24.29 -38.48 -7.90
CA MET A 58 23.76 -38.62 -9.27
C MET A 58 24.88 -38.81 -10.30
N LEU A 59 25.97 -38.06 -10.19
CA LEU A 59 27.09 -38.12 -11.14
C LEU A 59 27.95 -39.38 -10.97
N LYS A 60 27.87 -40.07 -9.83
CA LYS A 60 28.56 -41.36 -9.58
C LYS A 60 27.75 -42.58 -9.97
N SER A 61 26.45 -42.54 -9.75
CA SER A 61 25.57 -43.69 -9.98
C SER A 61 25.16 -43.78 -11.45
N THR A 62 25.00 -44.99 -11.99
CA THR A 62 24.37 -45.22 -13.30
C THR A 62 22.88 -45.47 -13.13
N SER A 63 22.05 -44.78 -13.92
CA SER A 63 20.58 -44.91 -13.93
C SER A 63 20.10 -45.36 -15.31
N GLN A 64 19.00 -46.11 -15.37
CA GLN A 64 18.33 -46.45 -16.63
C GLN A 64 17.73 -45.23 -17.35
N SER A 65 17.53 -44.12 -16.64
CA SER A 65 17.04 -42.85 -17.17
C SER A 65 18.15 -41.92 -17.68
N ASP A 66 19.41 -42.35 -17.65
CA ASP A 66 20.54 -41.54 -18.12
C ASP A 66 20.48 -41.34 -19.65
N THR A 67 20.52 -40.08 -20.06
CA THR A 67 20.65 -39.67 -21.45
C THR A 67 22.12 -39.68 -21.91
N THR A 68 22.35 -39.55 -23.22
CA THR A 68 23.71 -39.40 -23.76
C THR A 68 24.45 -38.19 -23.19
N LEU A 69 23.73 -37.11 -22.87
CA LEU A 69 24.25 -35.93 -22.19
C LEU A 69 24.67 -36.25 -20.74
N ASP A 70 23.86 -37.03 -20.01
CA ASP A 70 24.15 -37.41 -18.63
C ASP A 70 25.43 -38.23 -18.54
N LEU A 71 25.64 -39.16 -19.47
CA LEU A 71 26.87 -39.95 -19.53
C LEU A 71 28.11 -39.08 -19.70
N LYS A 72 28.05 -38.00 -20.50
CA LYS A 72 29.18 -37.07 -20.67
C LYS A 72 29.47 -36.25 -19.43
N LEU A 73 28.44 -35.81 -18.72
CA LEU A 73 28.60 -35.13 -17.43
C LEU A 73 29.30 -36.04 -16.43
N LYS A 74 28.90 -37.31 -16.39
CA LYS A 74 29.51 -38.35 -15.54
C LYS A 74 30.94 -38.63 -15.94
N ASP A 75 31.24 -38.76 -17.23
CA ASP A 75 32.61 -38.97 -17.72
C ASP A 75 33.52 -37.78 -17.39
N PHE A 76 33.02 -36.55 -17.51
CA PHE A 76 33.76 -35.35 -17.13
C PHE A 76 34.01 -35.30 -15.62
N TYR A 77 32.97 -35.60 -14.82
CA TYR A 77 33.07 -35.69 -13.36
C TYR A 77 34.05 -36.78 -12.90
N GLU A 78 34.03 -37.96 -13.51
CA GLU A 78 34.95 -39.07 -13.26
C GLU A 78 36.39 -38.69 -13.62
N SER A 79 36.58 -37.98 -14.75
CA SER A 79 37.90 -37.47 -15.15
C SER A 79 38.46 -36.47 -14.15
N CYS A 80 37.60 -35.61 -13.59
CA CYS A 80 37.94 -34.66 -12.56
C CYS A 80 38.42 -35.33 -11.27
N LEU A 81 37.69 -36.35 -10.78
CA LEU A 81 38.08 -37.11 -9.59
C LEU A 81 39.41 -37.88 -9.77
N SER A 82 39.74 -38.23 -11.01
CA SER A 82 40.92 -39.02 -11.36
C SER A 82 42.22 -38.21 -11.55
N THR A 83 42.18 -36.89 -11.39
CA THR A 83 43.31 -35.96 -11.64
C THR A 83 44.52 -36.12 -10.72
N GLY A 84 44.37 -36.78 -9.55
CA GLY A 84 45.38 -36.86 -8.49
C GLY A 84 46.70 -37.62 -8.78
N LYS A 85 47.01 -37.94 -10.04
CA LYS A 85 48.26 -38.56 -10.50
C LYS A 85 48.94 -37.84 -11.68
N LEU A 86 48.41 -36.69 -12.15
CA LEU A 86 48.67 -36.17 -13.50
C LEU A 86 49.18 -34.72 -13.59
N ASP A 87 49.56 -34.04 -12.49
CA ASP A 87 49.89 -32.60 -12.48
C ASP A 87 50.93 -32.19 -13.56
N ARG A 88 52.00 -32.98 -13.75
CA ARG A 88 52.98 -32.74 -14.84
C ARG A 88 52.42 -33.02 -16.23
N VAL A 89 51.68 -34.11 -16.40
CA VAL A 89 51.07 -34.48 -17.70
C VAL A 89 50.03 -33.44 -18.12
N GLY A 90 49.28 -32.88 -17.17
CA GLY A 90 48.33 -31.80 -17.40
C GLY A 90 49.02 -30.51 -17.85
N LEU A 91 50.09 -30.12 -17.15
CA LEU A 91 50.92 -28.97 -17.52
C LEU A 91 51.53 -29.15 -18.92
N ASP A 92 52.07 -30.33 -19.25
CA ASP A 92 52.60 -30.64 -20.58
C ASP A 92 51.53 -30.60 -21.69
N VAL A 93 50.29 -30.99 -21.39
CA VAL A 93 49.17 -30.87 -22.34
C VAL A 93 48.82 -29.41 -22.58
N ILE A 94 48.73 -28.61 -21.52
CA ILE A 94 48.40 -27.18 -21.61
C ILE A 94 49.49 -26.43 -22.38
N LEU A 95 50.75 -26.59 -21.98
CA LEU A 95 51.89 -25.92 -22.60
C LEU A 95 52.02 -26.27 -24.09
N ARG A 96 51.89 -27.56 -24.47
CA ARG A 96 51.88 -27.98 -25.89
C ARG A 96 50.76 -27.35 -26.70
N MET A 97 49.56 -27.22 -26.12
CA MET A 97 48.42 -26.62 -26.82
C MET A 97 48.49 -25.09 -26.90
N VAL A 98 49.28 -24.46 -26.02
CA VAL A 98 49.46 -23.00 -25.89
C VAL A 98 50.77 -22.51 -26.54
N ASN A 99 51.56 -23.39 -27.16
CA ASN A 99 52.84 -23.02 -27.76
C ASN A 99 52.68 -22.31 -29.12
N PHE A 100 52.37 -21.02 -29.07
CA PHE A 100 52.33 -20.11 -30.21
C PHE A 100 53.69 -19.42 -30.33
N LYS A 101 54.45 -19.64 -31.42
CA LYS A 101 55.78 -19.07 -31.77
C LYS A 101 56.20 -17.90 -30.85
N GLY A 102 56.79 -18.27 -29.72
CA GLY A 102 57.02 -17.40 -28.57
C GLY A 102 57.08 -18.17 -27.26
N GLY A 103 56.24 -19.20 -27.03
CA GLY A 103 56.28 -20.04 -25.82
C GLY A 103 56.31 -19.27 -24.49
N TRP A 104 56.59 -19.95 -23.37
CA TRP A 104 56.95 -19.26 -22.12
C TRP A 104 58.47 -19.04 -22.07
N PRO A 105 58.95 -17.77 -22.01
CA PRO A 105 60.37 -17.45 -21.89
C PRO A 105 61.05 -18.19 -20.72
N LYS A 106 62.27 -18.71 -20.95
CA LYS A 106 63.08 -19.52 -20.00
C LYS A 106 62.50 -20.88 -19.57
N VAL A 107 61.25 -21.21 -19.88
CA VAL A 107 60.61 -22.49 -19.54
C VAL A 107 60.67 -23.48 -20.71
N GLU A 108 60.20 -23.08 -21.90
CA GLU A 108 60.11 -23.99 -23.07
C GLU A 108 61.17 -23.73 -24.15
N SER A 109 61.68 -22.49 -24.27
CA SER A 109 62.65 -22.11 -25.31
C SER A 109 63.83 -21.33 -24.74
N PRO A 110 65.05 -21.90 -24.78
CA PRO A 110 66.28 -21.16 -24.47
C PRO A 110 66.64 -20.12 -25.55
N GLN A 111 66.00 -20.16 -26.73
CA GLN A 111 66.16 -19.19 -27.82
C GLN A 111 64.89 -18.34 -28.01
N TRP A 112 64.41 -17.74 -26.93
CA TRP A 112 63.32 -16.77 -27.00
C TRP A 112 63.84 -15.43 -27.53
N TYR A 113 63.37 -15.03 -28.71
CA TYR A 113 63.77 -13.76 -29.32
C TYR A 113 62.70 -12.70 -29.16
N GLU A 114 63.04 -11.64 -28.43
CA GLU A 114 62.13 -10.54 -28.10
C GLU A 114 61.51 -9.87 -29.35
N TYR A 115 62.24 -9.79 -30.46
CA TYR A 115 61.75 -9.18 -31.70
C TYR A 115 60.66 -10.00 -32.40
N GLU A 116 60.61 -11.32 -32.20
CA GLU A 116 59.61 -12.22 -32.83
C GLU A 116 58.30 -12.28 -32.04
N TYR A 117 58.29 -11.85 -30.78
CA TYR A 117 57.11 -11.88 -29.94
C TYR A 117 56.12 -10.78 -30.31
N ASP A 118 54.96 -11.21 -30.83
CA ASP A 118 53.79 -10.39 -31.18
C ASP A 118 52.68 -10.63 -30.16
N TRP A 119 52.73 -9.88 -29.06
CA TRP A 119 51.80 -10.04 -27.93
C TRP A 119 50.33 -9.95 -28.37
N LEU A 120 50.01 -9.04 -29.30
CA LEU A 120 48.63 -8.80 -29.73
C LEU A 120 48.08 -10.01 -30.48
N LYS A 121 48.91 -10.63 -31.33
CA LYS A 121 48.55 -11.87 -32.02
C LYS A 121 48.35 -13.03 -31.06
N VAL A 122 49.25 -13.20 -30.09
CA VAL A 122 49.17 -14.29 -29.10
C VAL A 122 47.91 -14.15 -28.24
N VAL A 123 47.61 -12.96 -27.71
CA VAL A 123 46.40 -12.74 -26.91
C VAL A 123 45.13 -12.95 -27.76
N ALA A 124 45.11 -12.54 -29.02
CA ALA A 124 43.98 -12.77 -29.93
C ALA A 124 43.76 -14.27 -30.21
N GLU A 125 44.83 -15.03 -30.48
CA GLU A 125 44.75 -16.47 -30.73
C GLU A 125 44.28 -17.23 -29.48
N LEU A 126 44.74 -16.83 -28.29
CA LEU A 126 44.29 -17.37 -27.00
C LEU A 126 42.82 -17.04 -26.73
N ARG A 127 42.38 -15.81 -27.01
CA ARG A 127 40.97 -15.44 -26.92
C ARG A 127 40.11 -16.24 -27.89
N ARG A 128 40.58 -16.47 -29.12
CA ARG A 128 39.88 -17.24 -30.15
C ARG A 128 39.77 -18.72 -29.81
N LYS A 129 40.84 -19.32 -29.28
CA LYS A 129 40.89 -20.76 -29.01
C LYS A 129 40.34 -21.12 -27.64
N LEU A 130 40.78 -20.44 -26.59
CA LEU A 130 40.47 -20.83 -25.21
C LEU A 130 39.48 -19.87 -24.53
N GLY A 131 39.16 -18.74 -25.16
CA GLY A 131 38.21 -17.79 -24.61
C GLY A 131 38.77 -16.91 -23.50
N VAL A 132 40.07 -16.95 -23.23
CA VAL A 132 40.71 -16.23 -22.13
C VAL A 132 40.86 -14.74 -22.48
N ASN A 133 40.43 -13.87 -21.57
CA ASN A 133 40.67 -12.43 -21.61
C ASN A 133 41.92 -12.13 -20.77
N ILE A 134 42.97 -11.57 -21.37
CA ILE A 134 44.29 -11.40 -20.72
C ILE A 134 44.61 -9.92 -20.50
N ILE A 135 44.87 -9.20 -21.59
CA ILE A 135 45.14 -7.75 -21.61
C ILE A 135 43.94 -7.00 -22.17
N ILE A 136 43.23 -7.59 -23.12
CA ILE A 136 42.05 -7.00 -23.76
C ILE A 136 40.87 -7.91 -23.44
N GLY A 137 39.93 -7.39 -22.66
CA GLY A 137 38.63 -8.01 -22.45
C GLY A 137 37.79 -7.90 -23.73
N LEU A 138 37.21 -9.02 -24.16
CA LEU A 138 36.23 -9.04 -25.24
C LEU A 138 35.07 -9.93 -24.86
N ASN A 139 33.88 -9.37 -24.81
CA ASN A 139 32.63 -10.09 -24.55
C ASN A 139 31.60 -9.77 -25.64
N ILE A 140 30.71 -10.72 -25.91
CA ILE A 140 29.54 -10.50 -26.78
C ILE A 140 28.34 -10.40 -25.86
N VAL A 141 27.75 -9.21 -25.80
CA VAL A 141 26.66 -8.87 -24.88
C VAL A 141 25.41 -8.52 -25.70
N PRO A 142 24.20 -8.73 -25.16
CA PRO A 142 23.00 -8.12 -25.74
C PRO A 142 23.20 -6.61 -25.88
N ASP A 143 22.70 -6.04 -26.97
CA ASP A 143 22.82 -4.60 -27.15
C ASP A 143 21.99 -3.84 -26.10
N PHE A 144 22.54 -2.73 -25.57
CA PHE A 144 21.84 -1.92 -24.58
C PHE A 144 20.64 -1.15 -25.15
N GLU A 145 20.55 -0.97 -26.47
CA GLU A 145 19.47 -0.26 -27.17
C GLU A 145 18.60 -1.19 -28.04
N ASP A 146 19.16 -2.26 -28.62
CA ASP A 146 18.48 -3.20 -29.53
C ASP A 146 18.50 -4.67 -29.06
N LYS A 147 17.37 -5.11 -28.49
CA LYS A 147 17.19 -6.46 -27.94
C LYS A 147 17.31 -7.61 -28.95
N ASP A 148 17.25 -7.34 -30.25
CA ASP A 148 17.28 -8.38 -31.28
C ASP A 148 18.70 -8.67 -31.78
N MET A 149 19.71 -7.96 -31.27
CA MET A 149 21.10 -8.14 -31.66
C MET A 149 22.07 -8.18 -30.48
N HIS A 150 23.22 -8.83 -30.72
CA HIS A 150 24.36 -8.74 -29.83
C HIS A 150 25.35 -7.68 -30.33
N ARG A 151 26.15 -7.12 -29.43
CA ARG A 151 27.27 -6.24 -29.74
C ARG A 151 28.55 -6.72 -29.07
N ILE A 152 29.69 -6.40 -29.69
CA ILE A 152 31.01 -6.60 -29.10
C ILE A 152 31.22 -5.52 -28.05
N MET A 153 31.53 -5.95 -26.83
CA MET A 153 32.02 -5.13 -25.74
C MET A 153 33.49 -5.42 -25.52
N ILE A 154 34.33 -4.39 -25.63
CA ILE A 154 35.79 -4.50 -25.65
C ILE A 154 36.42 -3.47 -24.71
N GLY A 155 37.45 -3.88 -23.97
CA GLY A 155 38.16 -3.00 -23.04
C GLY A 155 38.89 -3.76 -21.94
N ALA A 156 38.63 -3.40 -20.68
CA ALA A 156 39.34 -4.02 -19.55
C ALA A 156 38.96 -5.50 -19.38
N PRO A 157 39.95 -6.41 -19.15
CA PRO A 157 39.68 -7.76 -18.67
C PRO A 157 39.27 -7.74 -17.19
N GLU A 158 38.80 -8.88 -16.67
CA GLU A 158 38.63 -9.04 -15.21
C GLU A 158 39.99 -9.19 -14.53
N PHE A 159 40.15 -8.52 -13.39
CA PHE A 159 41.36 -8.54 -12.55
C PHE A 159 41.13 -9.35 -11.29
N ASP A 160 42.21 -9.91 -10.72
CA ASP A 160 42.13 -10.74 -9.51
C ASP A 160 41.93 -9.91 -8.24
N LEU A 161 42.36 -8.65 -8.24
CA LEU A 161 42.16 -7.70 -7.14
C LEU A 161 41.35 -6.49 -7.62
N GLU A 162 40.69 -5.80 -6.68
CA GLU A 162 40.02 -4.54 -6.97
C GLU A 162 41.04 -3.42 -7.23
N ARG A 163 40.64 -2.40 -8.01
CA ARG A 163 41.49 -1.25 -8.38
C ARG A 163 42.13 -0.59 -7.15
N GLU A 164 41.35 -0.40 -6.10
CA GLU A 164 41.74 0.20 -4.83
C GLU A 164 42.88 -0.59 -4.19
N VAL A 165 42.83 -1.92 -4.26
CA VAL A 165 43.88 -2.81 -3.75
C VAL A 165 45.17 -2.69 -4.55
N TYR A 166 45.13 -2.37 -5.85
CA TYR A 166 46.35 -2.09 -6.61
C TYR A 166 46.92 -0.69 -6.33
N MET A 167 46.06 0.30 -6.12
CA MET A 167 46.43 1.72 -6.15
C MET A 167 46.75 2.32 -4.79
N GLU A 168 46.03 1.95 -3.75
CA GLU A 168 46.09 2.65 -2.46
C GLU A 168 47.22 2.13 -1.57
N ALA A 169 47.91 3.09 -0.94
CA ALA A 169 48.96 2.86 0.05
C ALA A 169 48.36 2.69 1.45
N ASP A 170 47.65 1.57 1.64
CA ASP A 170 47.05 1.14 2.90
C ASP A 170 47.66 -0.20 3.35
N GLU A 171 47.81 -0.41 4.66
CA GLU A 171 48.51 -1.58 5.23
C GLU A 171 47.78 -2.90 4.92
N ASP A 172 46.45 -2.93 5.02
CA ASP A 172 45.66 -4.13 4.70
C ASP A 172 45.75 -4.44 3.20
N LYS A 173 45.70 -3.40 2.35
CA LYS A 173 45.85 -3.55 0.89
C LYS A 173 47.25 -4.01 0.50
N GLU A 174 48.29 -3.55 1.19
CA GLU A 174 49.66 -4.04 0.98
C GLU A 174 49.78 -5.52 1.35
N ASN A 175 49.17 -5.94 2.47
CA ASN A 175 49.13 -7.34 2.85
C ASN A 175 48.40 -8.22 1.82
N LEU A 176 47.32 -7.71 1.21
CA LEU A 176 46.63 -8.40 0.11
C LEU A 176 47.50 -8.52 -1.14
N ARG A 177 48.23 -7.46 -1.53
CA ARG A 177 49.18 -7.50 -2.66
C ARG A 177 50.32 -8.49 -2.42
N HIS A 178 50.87 -8.51 -1.20
CA HIS A 178 51.89 -9.48 -0.81
C HIS A 178 51.34 -10.91 -0.83
N ALA A 179 50.14 -11.14 -0.29
CA ALA A 179 49.50 -12.46 -0.32
C ALA A 179 49.25 -12.95 -1.75
N TYR A 180 48.78 -12.06 -2.63
CA TYR A 180 48.59 -12.35 -4.05
C TYR A 180 49.93 -12.73 -4.70
N THR A 181 50.96 -11.89 -4.58
CA THR A 181 52.29 -12.12 -5.17
C THR A 181 52.93 -13.40 -4.65
N TYR A 182 52.85 -13.65 -3.34
CA TYR A 182 53.35 -14.88 -2.72
C TYR A 182 52.60 -16.11 -3.25
N SER A 183 51.28 -16.03 -3.43
CA SER A 183 50.49 -17.13 -3.98
C SER A 183 50.89 -17.48 -5.42
N VAL A 184 51.20 -16.46 -6.23
CA VAL A 184 51.70 -16.61 -7.61
C VAL A 184 53.07 -17.29 -7.59
N GLN A 185 53.99 -16.80 -6.75
CA GLN A 185 55.34 -17.37 -6.59
C GLN A 185 55.29 -18.85 -6.17
N VAL A 186 54.46 -19.20 -5.17
CA VAL A 186 54.29 -20.59 -4.71
C VAL A 186 53.76 -21.50 -5.82
N GLN A 187 52.83 -21.00 -6.64
CA GLN A 187 52.30 -21.76 -7.77
C GLN A 187 53.36 -21.96 -8.86
N LEU A 188 54.11 -20.92 -9.21
CA LEU A 188 55.20 -21.00 -10.19
C LEU A 188 56.29 -21.98 -9.77
N ASN A 189 56.76 -21.90 -8.51
CA ASN A 189 57.73 -22.85 -7.94
C ASN A 189 57.24 -24.30 -7.99
N ARG A 190 55.92 -24.50 -7.88
CA ARG A 190 55.35 -25.84 -7.93
C ARG A 190 55.18 -26.37 -9.34
N TYR A 191 54.76 -25.53 -10.28
CA TYR A 191 54.60 -25.93 -11.68
C TYR A 191 55.96 -26.18 -12.34
N PHE A 192 56.96 -25.39 -11.97
CA PHE A 192 58.31 -25.43 -12.54
C PHE A 192 59.37 -25.60 -11.43
N PRO A 193 59.41 -26.76 -10.74
CA PRO A 193 60.35 -26.99 -9.63
C PRO A 193 61.83 -27.02 -10.07
N GLU A 194 62.09 -27.15 -11.36
CA GLU A 194 63.42 -27.03 -11.96
C GLU A 194 63.94 -25.58 -12.07
N MET A 195 63.08 -24.57 -11.90
CA MET A 195 63.45 -23.16 -11.93
C MET A 195 63.87 -22.64 -10.55
N SER A 196 64.66 -21.55 -10.49
CA SER A 196 65.06 -20.98 -9.20
C SER A 196 63.91 -20.23 -8.52
N GLU A 197 63.95 -20.17 -7.19
CA GLU A 197 62.98 -19.42 -6.39
C GLU A 197 63.02 -17.92 -6.71
N GLU A 198 64.20 -17.39 -7.08
CA GLU A 198 64.35 -16.00 -7.53
C GLU A 198 63.58 -15.75 -8.82
N TRP A 199 63.63 -16.67 -9.79
CA TRP A 199 62.85 -16.54 -11.03
C TRP A 199 61.35 -16.47 -10.74
N ALA A 200 60.84 -17.34 -9.87
CA ALA A 200 59.42 -17.34 -9.51
C ALA A 200 59.01 -16.05 -8.79
N SER A 201 59.87 -15.52 -7.93
CA SER A 201 59.65 -14.24 -7.25
C SER A 201 59.64 -13.06 -8.22
N GLU A 202 60.62 -13.00 -9.14
CA GLU A 202 60.71 -11.96 -10.18
C GLU A 202 59.48 -11.97 -11.10
N VAL A 203 59.04 -13.15 -11.55
CA VAL A 203 57.86 -13.28 -12.40
C VAL A 203 56.59 -12.88 -11.65
N ALA A 204 56.45 -13.27 -10.37
CA ALA A 204 55.31 -12.86 -9.56
C ALA A 204 55.24 -11.33 -9.38
N GLN A 205 56.39 -10.67 -9.14
CA GLN A 205 56.46 -9.21 -9.05
C GLN A 205 56.12 -8.55 -10.39
N GLN A 206 56.60 -9.10 -11.51
CA GLN A 206 56.25 -8.63 -12.85
C GLN A 206 54.75 -8.70 -13.13
N ILE A 207 54.08 -9.77 -12.70
CA ILE A 207 52.62 -9.93 -12.83
C ILE A 207 51.89 -8.84 -12.03
N LEU A 208 52.22 -8.67 -10.75
CA LEU A 208 51.61 -7.62 -9.92
C LEU A 208 51.83 -6.23 -10.53
N HIS A 209 53.05 -5.94 -11.01
CA HIS A 209 53.38 -4.66 -11.62
C HIS A 209 52.57 -4.39 -12.90
N MET A 210 52.41 -5.42 -13.75
CA MET A 210 51.60 -5.34 -14.96
C MET A 210 50.13 -5.03 -14.63
N GLU A 211 49.53 -5.80 -13.70
CA GLU A 211 48.13 -5.60 -13.31
C GLU A 211 47.91 -4.23 -12.65
N LYS A 212 48.85 -3.78 -11.80
CA LYS A 212 48.81 -2.44 -11.20
C LYS A 212 48.84 -1.32 -12.26
N SER A 213 49.65 -1.48 -13.30
CA SER A 213 49.76 -0.50 -14.38
C SER A 213 48.50 -0.48 -15.24
N LEU A 214 47.91 -1.64 -15.54
CA LEU A 214 46.64 -1.74 -16.27
C LEU A 214 45.45 -1.18 -15.46
N ALA A 215 45.44 -1.42 -14.15
CA ALA A 215 44.36 -0.98 -13.25
C ALA A 215 44.20 0.56 -13.18
N VAL A 216 45.19 1.34 -13.64
CA VAL A 216 45.09 2.82 -13.70
C VAL A 216 43.89 3.25 -14.55
N GLY A 217 43.65 2.54 -15.65
CA GLY A 217 42.55 2.81 -16.58
C GLY A 217 41.18 2.30 -16.13
N LEU A 218 41.07 1.73 -14.93
CA LEU A 218 39.78 1.32 -14.34
C LEU A 218 39.08 2.52 -13.67
N PRO A 219 37.74 2.54 -13.60
CA PRO A 219 36.99 3.63 -12.99
C PRO A 219 37.33 3.82 -11.51
N LEU A 220 37.38 5.08 -11.06
CA LEU A 220 37.62 5.45 -9.65
C LEU A 220 36.51 5.01 -8.71
N ASN A 221 35.27 4.98 -9.22
CA ASN A 221 34.10 4.55 -8.46
C ASN A 221 33.67 3.17 -8.96
N LYS A 222 33.83 2.14 -8.13
CA LYS A 222 33.49 0.76 -8.46
C LYS A 222 31.99 0.49 -8.66
N HIS A 223 31.12 1.41 -8.24
CA HIS A 223 29.66 1.26 -8.34
C HIS A 223 29.06 1.77 -9.66
N VAL A 224 29.89 2.29 -10.57
CA VAL A 224 29.44 2.76 -11.87
C VAL A 224 29.22 1.54 -12.78
N THR A 225 28.02 1.39 -13.32
CA THR A 225 27.67 0.22 -14.14
C THR A 225 28.33 0.29 -15.52
N PRO A 226 28.56 -0.85 -16.21
CA PRO A 226 29.16 -0.85 -17.53
C PRO A 226 28.46 0.08 -18.52
N ASN A 227 27.13 0.15 -18.54
CA ASN A 227 26.39 1.10 -19.39
C ASN A 227 26.67 2.60 -19.09
N GLN A 228 27.20 2.93 -17.91
CA GLN A 228 27.57 4.29 -17.51
C GLN A 228 29.04 4.62 -17.82
N THR A 229 29.91 3.61 -17.92
CA THR A 229 31.33 3.76 -18.29
C THR A 229 31.63 3.32 -19.73
N THR A 230 30.60 3.02 -20.51
CA THR A 230 30.74 2.54 -21.88
C THR A 230 30.46 3.65 -22.88
N ARG A 231 31.30 3.75 -23.91
CA ARG A 231 31.04 4.58 -25.08
C ARG A 231 30.94 3.79 -26.36
N PHE A 232 30.08 4.26 -27.28
CA PHE A 232 29.97 3.73 -28.63
C PHE A 232 31.11 4.23 -29.51
N ARG A 233 31.79 3.30 -30.20
CA ARG A 233 32.83 3.61 -31.20
C ARG A 233 32.68 2.71 -32.41
N TYR A 234 32.94 3.23 -33.61
CA TYR A 234 33.20 2.34 -34.74
C TYR A 234 34.61 1.76 -34.61
N THR A 235 34.80 0.54 -35.11
CA THR A 235 36.13 -0.11 -35.16
C THR A 235 37.18 0.75 -35.85
N ASN A 236 36.79 1.50 -36.89
CA ASN A 236 37.69 2.46 -37.55
C ASN A 236 38.14 3.63 -36.64
N ASP A 237 37.25 4.12 -35.77
CA ASP A 237 37.57 5.19 -34.82
C ASP A 237 38.56 4.70 -33.76
N LEU A 238 38.39 3.45 -33.30
CA LEU A 238 39.34 2.80 -32.39
C LEU A 238 40.73 2.65 -33.01
N LYS A 239 40.80 2.29 -34.29
CA LYS A 239 42.07 2.25 -35.03
C LYS A 239 42.70 3.64 -35.16
N ALA A 240 41.90 4.68 -35.41
CA ALA A 240 42.41 6.06 -35.45
C ALA A 240 42.90 6.53 -34.08
N ALA A 241 42.24 6.14 -32.99
CA ALA A 241 42.58 6.55 -31.63
C ALA A 241 43.82 5.84 -31.06
N TYR A 242 43.96 4.52 -31.28
CA TYR A 242 44.94 3.69 -30.58
C TYR A 242 45.86 2.85 -31.49
N GLY A 243 45.57 2.80 -32.79
CA GLY A 243 46.13 1.82 -33.73
C GLY A 243 47.64 1.89 -33.96
N SER A 244 48.32 2.95 -33.51
CA SER A 244 49.79 3.05 -33.57
C SER A 244 50.51 2.06 -32.65
N TYR A 245 49.85 1.63 -31.56
CA TYR A 245 50.44 0.71 -30.57
C TYR A 245 49.51 -0.46 -30.24
N VAL A 246 48.19 -0.24 -30.29
CA VAL A 246 47.17 -1.28 -30.04
C VAL A 246 46.17 -1.27 -31.21
N ASP A 247 46.44 -2.06 -32.25
CA ASP A 247 45.55 -2.21 -33.40
C ASP A 247 44.36 -3.13 -33.08
N LEU A 248 43.31 -2.55 -32.50
CA LEU A 248 42.08 -3.29 -32.15
C LEU A 248 41.37 -3.88 -33.37
N ASN A 249 41.52 -3.31 -34.56
CA ASN A 249 40.96 -3.90 -35.79
C ASN A 249 41.68 -5.18 -36.16
N ARG A 250 43.02 -5.19 -36.05
CA ARG A 250 43.83 -6.40 -36.20
C ARG A 250 43.46 -7.45 -35.16
N TYR A 251 43.29 -7.05 -33.90
CA TYR A 251 42.86 -7.95 -32.82
C TYR A 251 41.52 -8.63 -33.11
N LEU A 252 40.50 -7.86 -33.47
CA LEU A 252 39.18 -8.40 -33.84
C LEU A 252 39.24 -9.30 -35.08
N ASN A 253 40.01 -8.92 -36.10
CA ASN A 253 40.17 -9.73 -37.30
C ASN A 253 40.80 -11.10 -37.01
N LEU A 254 41.81 -11.16 -36.14
CA LEU A 254 42.42 -12.41 -35.71
C LEU A 254 41.41 -13.33 -34.98
N ILE A 255 40.49 -12.76 -34.20
CA ILE A 255 39.48 -13.53 -33.46
C ILE A 255 38.35 -14.02 -34.38
N PHE A 256 37.78 -13.14 -35.22
CA PHE A 256 36.61 -13.48 -36.04
C PHE A 256 36.95 -14.03 -37.43
N ASN A 257 38.22 -14.01 -37.84
CA ASN A 257 38.67 -14.32 -39.21
C ASN A 257 38.02 -13.45 -40.31
N GLN A 258 37.54 -12.27 -39.94
CA GLN A 258 36.91 -11.32 -40.85
C GLN A 258 37.05 -9.90 -40.29
N THR A 259 37.04 -8.90 -41.17
CA THR A 259 37.08 -7.50 -40.74
C THR A 259 35.69 -7.09 -40.25
N ILE A 260 35.61 -6.64 -39.00
CA ILE A 260 34.36 -6.19 -38.37
C ILE A 260 34.24 -4.67 -38.56
N TYR A 261 33.26 -4.23 -39.34
CA TYR A 261 32.93 -2.81 -39.57
C TYR A 261 31.65 -2.41 -38.82
N SER A 262 31.57 -2.72 -37.52
CA SER A 262 30.40 -2.40 -36.70
C SER A 262 30.76 -1.45 -35.57
N GLN A 263 29.73 -0.84 -34.96
CA GLN A 263 29.91 -0.14 -33.69
C GLN A 263 30.10 -1.17 -32.58
N VAL A 264 31.01 -0.88 -31.68
CA VAL A 264 31.36 -1.66 -30.49
C VAL A 264 31.23 -0.81 -29.23
N TYR A 265 31.07 -1.48 -28.10
CA TYR A 265 31.10 -0.88 -26.77
C TYR A 265 32.52 -0.85 -26.26
N GLU A 266 33.08 0.33 -26.03
CA GLU A 266 34.38 0.53 -25.38
C GLU A 266 34.18 0.75 -23.88
N THR A 267 34.71 -0.12 -23.02
CA THR A 267 34.49 -0.05 -21.57
C THR A 267 35.67 -0.56 -20.71
N PRO A 268 36.09 0.17 -19.66
CA PRO A 268 35.76 1.57 -19.37
C PRO A 268 36.45 2.52 -20.37
N GLU A 269 35.91 3.72 -20.54
CA GLU A 269 36.34 4.68 -21.59
C GLU A 269 37.83 5.04 -21.59
N ASP A 270 38.50 4.94 -20.43
CA ASP A 270 39.90 5.31 -20.21
C ASP A 270 40.87 4.11 -20.22
N TYR A 271 40.37 2.89 -20.39
CA TYR A 271 41.23 1.71 -20.32
C TYR A 271 42.22 1.65 -21.48
N PHE A 272 41.78 1.90 -22.72
CA PHE A 272 42.64 1.76 -23.88
C PHE A 272 43.67 2.87 -24.02
N SER A 273 43.34 4.10 -23.61
CA SER A 273 44.32 5.19 -23.53
C SER A 273 45.45 4.81 -22.57
N ASN A 274 45.11 4.33 -21.37
CA ASN A 274 46.09 3.82 -20.41
C ASN A 274 46.86 2.60 -20.97
N LEU A 275 46.17 1.67 -21.63
CA LEU A 275 46.80 0.47 -22.18
C LEU A 275 47.91 0.81 -23.19
N VAL A 276 47.70 1.83 -24.04
CA VAL A 276 48.73 2.28 -24.99
C VAL A 276 50.01 2.68 -24.26
N ASP A 277 49.90 3.36 -23.12
CA ASP A 277 51.06 3.80 -22.34
C ASP A 277 51.72 2.64 -21.58
N VAL A 278 50.92 1.72 -21.02
CA VAL A 278 51.43 0.51 -20.37
C VAL A 278 52.21 -0.36 -21.37
N ILE A 279 51.67 -0.61 -22.56
CA ILE A 279 52.34 -1.44 -23.58
C ILE A 279 53.64 -0.80 -24.09
N LYS A 280 53.72 0.54 -24.18
CA LYS A 280 54.98 1.24 -24.53
C LYS A 280 56.05 1.10 -23.46
N ALA A 281 55.66 1.13 -22.19
CA ALA A 281 56.58 1.11 -21.06
C ALA A 281 57.01 -0.31 -20.66
N THR A 282 56.24 -1.34 -21.02
CA THR A 282 56.44 -2.71 -20.54
C THR A 282 57.36 -3.51 -21.46
N PRO A 283 58.44 -4.13 -20.95
CA PRO A 283 59.27 -5.04 -21.73
C PRO A 283 58.46 -6.24 -22.26
N LYS A 284 58.76 -6.71 -23.47
CA LYS A 284 58.00 -7.82 -24.07
C LYS A 284 58.15 -9.12 -23.29
N LEU A 285 59.27 -9.33 -22.59
CA LEU A 285 59.48 -10.46 -21.68
C LEU A 285 58.40 -10.48 -20.57
N THR A 286 58.11 -9.33 -19.97
CA THR A 286 57.07 -9.18 -18.96
C THR A 286 55.68 -9.43 -19.54
N LEU A 287 55.41 -8.94 -20.76
CA LEU A 287 54.15 -9.24 -21.47
C LEU A 287 53.97 -10.75 -21.72
N ALA A 288 55.03 -11.45 -22.10
CA ALA A 288 55.00 -12.89 -22.31
C ALA A 288 54.77 -13.67 -21.01
N ASN A 289 55.49 -13.32 -19.94
CA ASN A 289 55.30 -13.91 -18.61
C ASN A 289 53.87 -13.72 -18.09
N TYR A 290 53.34 -12.48 -18.19
CA TYR A 290 51.98 -12.17 -17.78
C TYR A 290 50.94 -12.95 -18.61
N THR A 291 51.11 -12.99 -19.94
CA THR A 291 50.20 -13.71 -20.84
C THR A 291 50.13 -15.19 -20.49
N MET A 292 51.28 -15.85 -20.30
CA MET A 292 51.32 -17.27 -19.98
C MET A 292 50.78 -17.58 -18.58
N TRP A 293 51.04 -16.71 -17.60
CA TRP A 293 50.45 -16.83 -16.26
C TRP A 293 48.92 -16.78 -16.30
N LYS A 294 48.32 -15.78 -16.98
CA LYS A 294 46.85 -15.69 -17.08
C LYS A 294 46.24 -16.90 -17.79
N VAL A 295 46.96 -17.53 -18.72
CA VAL A 295 46.50 -18.80 -19.33
C VAL A 295 46.56 -19.94 -18.32
N LEU A 296 47.66 -20.12 -17.58
CA LEU A 296 47.74 -21.18 -16.56
C LEU A 296 46.70 -21.01 -15.45
N GLN A 297 46.41 -19.76 -15.08
CA GLN A 297 45.41 -19.43 -14.07
C GLN A 297 44.03 -20.00 -14.44
N GLN A 298 43.68 -20.04 -15.73
CA GLN A 298 42.41 -20.62 -16.22
C GLN A 298 42.24 -22.12 -15.89
N PHE A 299 43.34 -22.85 -15.68
CA PHE A 299 43.34 -24.30 -15.49
C PHE A 299 43.49 -24.75 -14.03
N GLU A 300 43.74 -23.82 -13.08
CA GLU A 300 43.78 -24.08 -11.62
C GLU A 300 44.55 -25.38 -11.22
N LEU A 301 45.75 -25.58 -11.77
CA LEU A 301 46.55 -26.83 -11.68
C LEU A 301 46.90 -27.30 -10.25
N ASN A 302 46.54 -26.56 -9.19
CA ASN A 302 47.04 -26.76 -7.84
C ASN A 302 45.97 -26.79 -6.72
N THR A 303 44.92 -27.59 -6.86
CA THR A 303 44.02 -27.88 -5.73
C THR A 303 44.23 -29.27 -5.12
N ALA A 304 45.40 -29.90 -5.23
CA ALA A 304 45.60 -31.33 -4.87
C ALA A 304 45.16 -31.81 -3.45
N SER A 305 44.89 -30.93 -2.47
CA SER A 305 44.21 -31.31 -1.21
C SER A 305 42.68 -31.13 -1.22
N GLN A 306 42.14 -30.23 -2.05
CA GLN A 306 40.70 -29.98 -2.25
C GLN A 306 40.12 -30.66 -3.51
N SER A 307 40.97 -31.00 -4.50
CA SER A 307 40.63 -31.53 -5.83
C SER A 307 40.03 -32.93 -5.80
N LYS A 308 40.15 -33.63 -4.66
CA LYS A 308 39.58 -34.97 -4.45
C LYS A 308 38.19 -34.93 -3.84
N SER A 309 37.66 -33.74 -3.50
CA SER A 309 36.33 -33.64 -2.92
C SER A 309 35.27 -33.65 -4.03
N ASN A 310 34.20 -34.41 -3.81
CA ASN A 310 33.02 -34.38 -4.67
C ASN A 310 32.53 -32.94 -4.94
N ARG A 311 32.63 -32.07 -3.94
CA ARG A 311 32.23 -30.66 -4.01
C ARG A 311 32.97 -29.89 -5.12
N TRP A 312 34.29 -30.07 -5.25
CA TRP A 312 35.07 -29.38 -6.29
C TRP A 312 34.68 -29.85 -7.70
N CYS A 313 34.58 -31.17 -7.90
CA CYS A 313 34.23 -31.71 -9.21
C CYS A 313 32.78 -31.42 -9.62
N VAL A 314 31.82 -31.42 -8.68
CA VAL A 314 30.46 -30.95 -8.96
C VAL A 314 30.47 -29.46 -9.35
N ASN A 315 31.25 -28.63 -8.65
CA ASN A 315 31.38 -27.22 -8.99
C ASN A 315 31.94 -27.00 -10.40
N LYS A 316 32.91 -27.80 -10.85
CA LYS A 316 33.41 -27.76 -12.22
C LYS A 316 32.37 -28.22 -13.25
N VAL A 317 31.60 -29.26 -12.97
CA VAL A 317 30.47 -29.66 -13.83
C VAL A 317 29.45 -28.52 -13.95
N MET A 318 29.12 -27.87 -12.84
CA MET A 318 28.18 -26.75 -12.79
C MET A 318 28.71 -25.48 -13.49
N GLU A 319 30.02 -25.23 -13.46
CA GLU A 319 30.67 -24.10 -14.15
C GLU A 319 30.62 -24.24 -15.68
N TYR A 320 30.83 -25.45 -16.19
CA TYR A 320 30.90 -25.71 -17.63
C TYR A 320 29.57 -26.18 -18.24
N PHE A 321 28.72 -26.83 -17.45
CA PHE A 321 27.46 -27.41 -17.91
C PHE A 321 26.29 -27.17 -16.92
N PRO A 322 26.01 -25.91 -16.52
CA PRO A 322 24.99 -25.60 -15.52
C PRO A 322 23.61 -26.15 -15.89
N ASP A 323 23.13 -25.85 -17.10
CA ASP A 323 21.81 -26.32 -17.56
C ASP A 323 21.74 -27.84 -17.62
N ALA A 324 22.78 -28.51 -18.11
CA ALA A 324 22.76 -29.96 -18.26
C ALA A 324 22.61 -30.64 -16.89
N LEU A 325 23.36 -30.17 -15.89
CA LEU A 325 23.26 -30.66 -14.51
C LEU A 325 21.90 -30.32 -13.89
N GLU A 326 21.37 -29.13 -14.14
CA GLU A 326 20.06 -28.69 -13.66
C GLU A 326 18.93 -29.57 -14.21
N ASN A 327 18.96 -29.89 -15.51
CA ASN A 327 17.98 -30.79 -16.13
C ASN A 327 18.10 -32.22 -15.62
N MET A 328 19.33 -32.69 -15.40
CA MET A 328 19.56 -33.98 -14.76
C MET A 328 18.94 -33.99 -13.35
N PHE A 329 19.11 -32.90 -12.59
CA PHE A 329 18.54 -32.76 -11.25
C PHE A 329 17.02 -32.70 -11.27
N ALA A 330 16.45 -31.92 -12.20
CA ALA A 330 15.02 -31.81 -12.41
C ALA A 330 14.36 -33.16 -12.70
N ARG A 331 14.92 -33.97 -13.60
CA ARG A 331 14.38 -35.31 -13.90
C ARG A 331 14.38 -36.25 -12.69
N ASN A 332 15.32 -36.08 -11.76
CA ASN A 332 15.47 -36.97 -10.62
C ASN A 332 14.74 -36.49 -9.35
N TYR A 333 14.55 -35.17 -9.18
CA TYR A 333 14.03 -34.60 -7.94
C TYR A 333 12.84 -33.65 -8.09
N GLN A 334 12.52 -33.19 -9.31
CA GLN A 334 11.34 -32.35 -9.53
C GLN A 334 10.07 -33.19 -9.51
N THR A 335 9.08 -32.74 -8.74
CA THR A 335 7.75 -33.36 -8.71
C THR A 335 6.68 -32.35 -9.11
N ILE A 336 5.56 -32.85 -9.66
CA ILE A 336 4.41 -32.01 -10.04
C ILE A 336 3.88 -31.24 -8.81
N GLN A 337 3.87 -31.88 -7.64
CA GLN A 337 3.42 -31.24 -6.40
C GLN A 337 4.29 -30.02 -6.02
N MET A 338 5.61 -30.12 -6.18
CA MET A 338 6.50 -28.99 -5.90
C MET A 338 6.25 -27.82 -6.85
N VAL A 339 6.05 -28.09 -8.15
CA VAL A 339 5.75 -27.07 -9.16
C VAL A 339 4.42 -26.36 -8.82
N ASN A 340 3.38 -27.13 -8.49
CA ASN A 340 2.07 -26.57 -8.15
C ASN A 340 2.11 -25.72 -6.87
N GLN A 341 2.83 -26.18 -5.84
CA GLN A 341 2.99 -25.40 -4.60
C GLN A 341 3.77 -24.10 -4.84
N LEU A 342 4.82 -24.16 -5.66
CA LEU A 342 5.62 -22.99 -6.03
C LEU A 342 4.79 -21.97 -6.82
N GLN A 343 4.01 -22.43 -7.81
CA GLN A 343 3.13 -21.56 -8.59
C GLN A 343 2.02 -20.94 -7.74
N SER A 344 1.45 -21.70 -6.80
CA SER A 344 0.46 -21.16 -5.85
C SER A 344 1.09 -20.07 -4.98
N LEU A 345 2.25 -20.34 -4.38
CA LEU A 345 2.97 -19.36 -3.56
C LEU A 345 3.31 -18.10 -4.36
N TRP A 346 3.77 -18.25 -5.61
CA TRP A 346 4.04 -17.12 -6.50
C TRP A 346 2.79 -16.28 -6.79
N ALA A 347 1.66 -16.93 -7.05
CA ALA A 347 0.39 -16.25 -7.27
C ALA A 347 -0.07 -15.49 -6.02
N ASP A 348 0.08 -16.09 -4.83
CA ASP A 348 -0.24 -15.45 -3.55
C ASP A 348 0.63 -14.20 -3.30
N LEU A 349 1.93 -14.28 -3.59
CA LEU A 349 2.86 -13.13 -3.48
C LEU A 349 2.55 -12.01 -4.48
N LYS A 350 2.33 -12.35 -5.77
CA LYS A 350 1.95 -11.36 -6.80
C LYS A 350 0.66 -10.66 -6.41
N LYS A 351 -0.33 -11.41 -5.94
CA LYS A 351 -1.60 -10.85 -5.49
C LYS A 351 -1.40 -9.90 -4.30
N ALA A 352 -0.68 -10.32 -3.27
CA ALA A 352 -0.44 -9.48 -2.09
C ALA A 352 0.28 -8.17 -2.45
N PHE A 353 1.26 -8.22 -3.37
CA PHE A 353 1.97 -7.03 -3.82
C PHE A 353 1.13 -6.15 -4.74
N ARG A 354 0.34 -6.73 -5.65
CA ARG A 354 -0.63 -5.99 -6.46
C ARG A 354 -1.61 -5.21 -5.58
N ASP A 355 -2.16 -5.88 -4.56
CA ASP A 355 -3.09 -5.26 -3.61
C ASP A 355 -2.41 -4.14 -2.83
N GLU A 356 -1.13 -4.29 -2.46
CA GLU A 356 -0.36 -3.22 -1.81
C GLU A 356 -0.17 -2.02 -2.75
N LEU A 357 0.23 -2.23 -4.00
CA LEU A 357 0.41 -1.17 -4.99
C LEU A 357 -0.89 -0.38 -5.24
N LEU A 358 -2.01 -1.07 -5.41
CA LEU A 358 -3.25 -0.41 -5.82
C LEU A 358 -4.03 0.16 -4.63
N ASN A 359 -3.99 -0.49 -3.47
CA ASN A 359 -4.94 -0.21 -2.38
C ASN A 359 -4.29 0.26 -1.07
N SER A 360 -2.96 0.34 -0.96
CA SER A 360 -2.31 0.74 0.29
C SER A 360 -2.19 2.24 0.49
N ASP A 361 -2.71 2.73 1.62
CA ASP A 361 -2.50 4.09 2.11
C ASP A 361 -1.04 4.39 2.49
N LYS A 362 -0.22 3.35 2.68
CA LYS A 362 1.22 3.51 2.94
C LYS A 362 1.99 3.95 1.70
N LEU A 363 1.44 3.73 0.51
CA LEU A 363 2.08 4.02 -0.78
C LEU A 363 1.57 5.29 -1.45
N VAL A 364 0.90 6.19 -0.71
CA VAL A 364 0.39 7.48 -1.22
C VAL A 364 1.50 8.39 -1.77
N TRP A 365 2.75 8.14 -1.38
CA TRP A 365 3.93 8.81 -1.92
C TRP A 365 4.28 8.40 -3.36
N ILE A 366 3.69 7.32 -3.88
CA ILE A 366 3.77 6.92 -5.28
C ILE A 366 2.51 7.41 -6.00
N GLY A 367 2.69 8.20 -7.05
CA GLY A 367 1.62 8.70 -7.91
C GLY A 367 0.74 7.56 -8.45
N ILE A 368 -0.56 7.81 -8.58
CA ILE A 368 -1.56 6.80 -8.97
C ILE A 368 -1.17 6.12 -10.30
N ASP A 369 -0.75 6.89 -11.30
CA ASP A 369 -0.35 6.37 -12.60
C ASP A 369 0.90 5.48 -12.51
N THR A 370 1.86 5.84 -11.66
CA THR A 370 3.06 5.03 -11.43
C THR A 370 2.73 3.74 -10.68
N ARG A 371 1.78 3.76 -9.73
CA ARG A 371 1.27 2.55 -9.06
C ARG A 371 0.57 1.61 -10.05
N GLN A 372 -0.21 2.15 -10.98
CA GLN A 372 -0.85 1.36 -12.03
C GLN A 372 0.18 0.72 -12.97
N ARG A 373 1.18 1.49 -13.44
CA ARG A 373 2.28 0.96 -14.27
C ARG A 373 3.12 -0.08 -13.53
N ALA A 374 3.37 0.12 -12.23
CA ALA A 374 4.05 -0.85 -11.40
C ALA A 374 3.25 -2.16 -11.28
N ALA A 375 1.93 -2.07 -11.13
CA ALA A 375 1.05 -3.24 -11.13
C ALA A 375 1.06 -3.96 -12.49
N GLU A 376 1.07 -3.23 -13.63
CA GLU A 376 1.23 -3.84 -14.96
C GLU A 376 2.56 -4.57 -15.11
N LYS A 377 3.66 -3.98 -14.63
CA LYS A 377 4.98 -4.63 -14.62
C LYS A 377 4.98 -5.90 -13.79
N LEU A 378 4.35 -5.86 -12.61
CA LEU A 378 4.20 -7.00 -11.73
C LEU A 378 3.38 -8.11 -12.39
N GLU A 379 2.29 -7.79 -13.09
CA GLU A 379 1.50 -8.81 -13.79
C GLU A 379 2.27 -9.47 -14.93
N ALA A 380 3.06 -8.69 -15.67
CA ALA A 380 3.92 -9.21 -16.73
C ALA A 380 5.10 -10.05 -16.20
N MET A 381 5.40 -9.98 -14.90
CA MET A 381 6.50 -10.73 -14.30
C MET A 381 6.14 -12.21 -14.15
N ASP A 382 7.03 -13.07 -14.64
CA ASP A 382 6.86 -14.52 -14.64
C ASP A 382 7.89 -15.25 -13.76
N LEU A 383 7.53 -16.45 -13.29
CA LEU A 383 8.40 -17.35 -12.53
C LEU A 383 8.81 -18.53 -13.40
N GLU A 384 10.11 -18.65 -13.66
CA GLU A 384 10.66 -19.65 -14.56
C GLU A 384 11.57 -20.64 -13.82
N LEU A 385 11.35 -21.93 -14.09
CA LEU A 385 12.30 -23.00 -13.76
C LEU A 385 13.23 -23.19 -14.97
N PRO A 386 14.55 -23.00 -14.83
CA PRO A 386 15.48 -23.21 -15.93
C PRO A 386 15.31 -24.62 -16.51
N SER A 387 15.15 -24.71 -17.83
CA SER A 387 15.10 -25.98 -18.57
C SER A 387 15.99 -25.89 -19.81
N SER A 388 16.64 -26.99 -20.21
CA SER A 388 17.57 -26.93 -21.35
C SER A 388 16.79 -26.80 -22.64
N ASN A 389 17.23 -25.87 -23.49
CA ASN A 389 16.85 -25.87 -24.89
C ASN A 389 17.36 -27.16 -25.57
N THR A 390 16.53 -27.78 -26.41
CA THR A 390 16.85 -29.01 -27.15
C THR A 390 18.13 -28.88 -27.99
N GLY A 391 18.39 -27.70 -28.55
CA GLY A 391 19.62 -27.43 -29.32
C GLY A 391 20.91 -27.49 -28.50
N TYR A 392 20.87 -27.11 -27.22
CA TYR A 392 22.03 -27.18 -26.32
C TYR A 392 22.42 -28.63 -26.02
N VAL A 393 21.43 -29.50 -25.82
CA VAL A 393 21.62 -30.94 -25.58
C VAL A 393 22.33 -31.61 -26.75
N GLU A 394 21.93 -31.29 -27.98
CA GLU A 394 22.55 -31.83 -29.21
C GLU A 394 24.00 -31.36 -29.39
N GLU A 395 24.31 -30.11 -29.07
CA GLU A 395 25.66 -29.55 -29.17
C GLU A 395 26.62 -30.15 -28.14
N VAL A 396 26.22 -30.27 -26.87
CA VAL A 396 27.03 -30.93 -25.84
C VAL A 396 27.19 -32.42 -26.16
N ALA A 397 26.18 -33.04 -26.79
CA ALA A 397 26.25 -34.40 -27.30
C ALA A 397 27.27 -34.59 -28.45
N LYS A 398 27.89 -33.54 -29.00
CA LYS A 398 29.02 -33.64 -29.95
C LYS A 398 30.41 -33.60 -29.28
N LEU A 399 30.53 -33.12 -28.04
CA LEU A 399 31.81 -33.03 -27.32
C LEU A 399 32.46 -34.39 -27.05
N LYS A 400 33.75 -34.54 -27.29
CA LYS A 400 34.48 -35.78 -26.99
C LYS A 400 35.03 -35.70 -25.57
N ILE A 401 34.30 -36.24 -24.61
CA ILE A 401 34.72 -36.33 -23.21
C ILE A 401 35.27 -37.73 -22.94
N ARG A 402 36.43 -37.81 -22.27
CA ARG A 402 37.13 -39.05 -21.92
C ARG A 402 37.29 -39.17 -20.41
N LYS A 403 36.91 -40.31 -19.85
CA LYS A 403 36.90 -40.59 -18.40
C LYS A 403 38.22 -40.36 -17.64
N LEU A 404 39.38 -40.40 -18.31
CA LEU A 404 40.69 -40.31 -17.65
C LEU A 404 41.50 -39.07 -18.03
N ASN A 405 40.99 -38.20 -18.90
CA ASN A 405 41.77 -37.12 -19.50
C ASN A 405 41.17 -35.74 -19.20
N TYR A 406 41.21 -35.31 -17.93
CA TYR A 406 40.57 -34.07 -17.48
C TYR A 406 41.02 -32.81 -18.24
N TYR A 407 42.32 -32.57 -18.37
CA TYR A 407 42.83 -31.35 -19.01
C TYR A 407 42.53 -31.30 -20.51
N GLU A 408 42.56 -32.44 -21.22
CA GLU A 408 42.13 -32.51 -22.63
C GLU A 408 40.63 -32.25 -22.78
N ASN A 409 39.82 -32.79 -21.86
CA ASN A 409 38.38 -32.52 -21.82
C ASN A 409 38.13 -31.02 -21.60
N LEU A 410 38.81 -30.41 -20.61
CA LEU A 410 38.66 -29.01 -20.26
C LEU A 410 39.03 -28.09 -21.44
N ILE A 411 40.14 -28.36 -22.13
CA ILE A 411 40.51 -27.59 -23.34
C ILE A 411 39.43 -27.73 -24.42
N SER A 412 38.96 -28.95 -24.69
CA SER A 412 37.89 -29.19 -25.67
C SER A 412 36.59 -28.44 -25.32
N ILE A 413 36.27 -28.36 -24.02
CA ILE A 413 35.12 -27.61 -23.49
C ILE A 413 35.32 -26.11 -23.66
N LEU A 414 36.50 -25.58 -23.34
CA LEU A 414 36.83 -24.16 -23.51
C LEU A 414 36.78 -23.75 -24.98
N GLU A 415 37.32 -24.55 -25.90
CA GLU A 415 37.26 -24.33 -27.35
C GLU A 415 35.82 -24.28 -27.86
N TRP A 416 35.00 -25.23 -27.42
CA TRP A 416 33.59 -25.25 -27.77
C TRP A 416 32.84 -24.04 -27.20
N LYS A 417 33.00 -23.74 -25.90
CA LYS A 417 32.34 -22.61 -25.24
C LYS A 417 32.74 -21.27 -25.88
N THR A 418 33.99 -21.15 -26.28
CA THR A 418 34.51 -19.98 -27.02
C THR A 418 33.87 -19.86 -28.39
N THR A 419 33.80 -20.96 -29.13
CA THR A 419 33.13 -21.00 -30.45
C THR A 419 31.67 -20.59 -30.33
N GLN A 420 30.93 -21.17 -29.39
CA GLN A 420 29.53 -20.82 -29.12
C GLN A 420 29.38 -19.35 -28.73
N GLY A 421 30.23 -18.87 -27.80
CA GLY A 421 30.25 -17.48 -27.36
C GLY A 421 30.48 -16.49 -28.51
N LEU A 422 31.42 -16.79 -29.42
CA LEU A 422 31.71 -15.96 -30.59
C LEU A 422 30.58 -16.00 -31.64
N THR A 423 29.93 -17.14 -31.85
CA THR A 423 28.80 -17.25 -32.78
C THR A 423 27.56 -16.46 -32.35
N LYS A 424 27.44 -16.10 -31.06
CA LYS A 424 26.34 -15.25 -30.58
C LYS A 424 26.26 -13.91 -31.32
N LEU A 425 27.38 -13.38 -31.81
CA LEU A 425 27.41 -12.09 -32.51
C LEU A 425 26.43 -12.01 -33.68
N ILE A 426 26.19 -13.12 -34.38
CA ILE A 426 25.27 -13.20 -35.52
C ILE A 426 23.93 -13.85 -35.18
N GLN A 427 23.75 -14.29 -33.93
CA GLN A 427 22.52 -14.89 -33.43
C GLN A 427 21.70 -13.83 -32.70
N ARG A 428 20.38 -14.03 -32.64
CA ARG A 428 19.52 -13.21 -31.78
C ARG A 428 19.85 -13.50 -30.32
N PRO A 429 19.84 -12.47 -29.45
CA PRO A 429 19.90 -12.66 -28.00
C PRO A 429 18.87 -13.67 -27.52
N SER A 430 19.33 -14.63 -26.74
CA SER A 430 18.51 -15.61 -26.02
C SER A 430 18.83 -15.53 -24.54
N ASP A 431 17.89 -16.01 -23.72
CA ASP A 431 18.08 -16.20 -22.28
C ASP A 431 19.39 -16.97 -22.04
N GLN A 432 20.40 -16.32 -21.44
CA GLN A 432 21.71 -16.93 -21.25
C GLN A 432 21.65 -17.98 -20.13
N ALA A 433 22.23 -19.15 -20.41
CA ALA A 433 22.58 -20.15 -19.41
C ALA A 433 23.58 -19.53 -18.41
N SER A 434 23.17 -19.36 -17.17
CA SER A 434 24.02 -18.84 -16.10
C SER A 434 24.23 -19.92 -15.04
N LYS A 435 25.28 -19.79 -14.23
CA LYS A 435 25.46 -20.66 -13.07
C LYS A 435 24.30 -20.45 -12.09
N HIS A 436 23.41 -21.44 -12.01
CA HIS A 436 22.10 -21.37 -11.36
C HIS A 436 22.15 -21.94 -9.94
N ASP A 437 22.83 -21.26 -9.01
CA ASP A 437 22.99 -21.78 -7.63
C ASP A 437 21.94 -21.20 -6.66
N VAL A 438 21.36 -20.03 -6.99
CA VAL A 438 20.40 -19.30 -6.15
C VAL A 438 19.32 -18.64 -7.01
N PRO A 439 18.12 -18.33 -6.44
CA PRO A 439 17.09 -17.58 -7.14
C PRO A 439 17.57 -16.18 -7.51
N PHE A 440 17.24 -15.71 -8.70
CA PHE A 440 17.58 -14.35 -9.15
C PHE A 440 16.49 -13.74 -10.04
N TYR A 441 16.51 -12.42 -10.18
CA TYR A 441 15.64 -11.66 -11.08
C TYR A 441 16.42 -11.19 -12.31
N ALA A 442 15.91 -11.55 -13.49
CA ALA A 442 16.43 -11.12 -14.79
C ALA A 442 15.74 -9.80 -15.20
N LEU A 443 16.48 -8.70 -15.14
CA LEU A 443 15.99 -7.33 -15.41
C LEU A 443 15.50 -7.13 -16.85
N ASP A 444 16.22 -7.71 -17.79
CA ASP A 444 16.01 -7.66 -19.24
C ASP A 444 14.83 -8.52 -19.71
N ALA A 445 14.54 -9.60 -18.98
CA ALA A 445 13.40 -10.47 -19.28
C ALA A 445 12.14 -10.16 -18.45
N ASN A 446 12.28 -9.37 -17.37
CA ASN A 446 11.27 -9.22 -16.31
C ASN A 446 10.81 -10.58 -15.74
N LYS A 447 11.76 -11.48 -15.43
CA LYS A 447 11.48 -12.84 -14.94
C LYS A 447 12.23 -13.15 -13.64
N VAL A 448 11.59 -13.87 -12.73
CA VAL A 448 12.26 -14.52 -11.60
C VAL A 448 12.64 -15.94 -12.02
N LYS A 449 13.92 -16.29 -11.93
CA LYS A 449 14.43 -17.62 -12.26
C LYS A 449 14.83 -18.34 -10.98
N ILE A 450 14.30 -19.53 -10.76
CA ILE A 450 14.62 -20.35 -9.59
C ILE A 450 15.17 -21.72 -10.01
N PRO A 451 16.41 -22.06 -9.62
CA PRO A 451 16.95 -23.39 -9.88
C PRO A 451 16.13 -24.45 -9.13
N VAL A 452 15.79 -25.55 -9.80
CA VAL A 452 15.21 -26.76 -9.19
C VAL A 452 16.14 -27.33 -8.13
N THR A 453 17.45 -27.18 -8.29
CA THR A 453 18.46 -27.53 -7.29
C THR A 453 18.29 -26.77 -5.97
N PHE A 454 17.75 -25.55 -6.01
CA PHE A 454 17.40 -24.77 -4.83
C PHE A 454 16.09 -25.23 -4.17
N LEU A 455 15.20 -25.88 -4.92
CA LEU A 455 13.88 -26.34 -4.47
C LEU A 455 13.97 -27.63 -3.65
N GLN A 456 14.62 -27.59 -2.49
CA GLN A 456 14.75 -28.76 -1.61
C GLN A 456 13.55 -28.88 -0.66
N SER A 457 12.66 -29.84 -0.97
CA SER A 457 11.63 -30.32 -0.03
C SER A 457 12.29 -30.82 1.27
N ARG A 458 11.62 -30.58 2.40
CA ARG A 458 12.06 -30.76 3.81
C ARG A 458 13.12 -29.79 4.31
N PHE A 459 13.71 -28.97 3.43
CA PHE A 459 14.59 -27.89 3.86
C PHE A 459 13.78 -26.63 4.20
N PHE A 460 13.05 -26.13 3.20
CA PHE A 460 12.18 -24.96 3.28
C PHE A 460 10.73 -25.32 3.64
N TRP A 461 10.17 -26.35 3.00
CA TRP A 461 8.77 -26.78 3.19
C TRP A 461 8.61 -28.30 3.04
N ASP A 462 7.54 -28.85 3.60
CA ASP A 462 7.09 -30.23 3.42
C ASP A 462 5.57 -30.25 3.66
N SER A 463 4.85 -31.27 3.16
CA SER A 463 3.41 -31.39 3.40
C SER A 463 3.04 -31.54 4.88
N ASN A 464 4.00 -31.89 5.73
CA ASN A 464 3.82 -32.00 7.18
C ASN A 464 4.30 -30.77 7.95
N TYR A 465 4.76 -29.71 7.27
CA TYR A 465 5.23 -28.48 7.91
C TYR A 465 4.14 -27.40 7.80
N PRO A 466 4.04 -26.49 8.78
CA PRO A 466 3.22 -25.30 8.63
C PRO A 466 3.62 -24.50 7.40
N HIS A 467 2.63 -23.95 6.71
CA HIS A 467 2.82 -22.98 5.64
C HIS A 467 3.47 -21.70 6.17
N ALA A 468 3.34 -21.38 7.46
CA ALA A 468 4.14 -20.32 8.10
C ALA A 468 5.64 -20.43 7.74
N LEU A 469 6.19 -21.65 7.67
CA LEU A 469 7.59 -21.88 7.26
C LEU A 469 7.80 -21.75 5.75
N LEU A 470 6.88 -22.25 4.93
CA LEU A 470 6.92 -22.10 3.47
C LEU A 470 6.97 -20.62 3.08
N TYR A 471 6.05 -19.83 3.63
CA TYR A 471 5.96 -18.40 3.36
C TYR A 471 7.18 -17.67 3.93
N SER A 472 7.51 -17.85 5.21
CA SER A 472 8.63 -17.12 5.84
C SER A 472 10.01 -17.44 5.26
N SER A 473 10.17 -18.58 4.57
CA SER A 473 11.41 -18.98 3.92
C SER A 473 11.39 -18.79 2.39
N LEU A 474 10.87 -19.77 1.64
CA LEU A 474 10.82 -19.71 0.18
C LEU A 474 9.97 -18.53 -0.30
N GLY A 475 8.86 -18.24 0.36
CA GLY A 475 7.99 -17.10 0.01
C GLY A 475 8.71 -15.76 0.16
N PHE A 476 9.53 -15.61 1.21
CA PHE A 476 10.37 -14.43 1.41
C PHE A 476 11.41 -14.30 0.30
N LEU A 477 12.12 -15.37 -0.04
CA LEU A 477 13.16 -15.36 -1.08
C LEU A 477 12.60 -15.03 -2.47
N LEU A 478 11.40 -15.53 -2.80
CA LEU A 478 10.69 -15.20 -4.04
C LEU A 478 10.23 -13.74 -4.06
N ALA A 479 9.64 -13.26 -2.97
CA ALA A 479 9.26 -11.86 -2.84
C ALA A 479 10.47 -10.93 -2.94
N GLN A 480 11.62 -11.37 -2.41
CA GLN A 480 12.89 -10.65 -2.55
C GLN A 480 13.28 -10.50 -4.03
N GLN A 481 13.27 -11.58 -4.83
CA GLN A 481 13.59 -11.47 -6.25
C GLN A 481 12.53 -10.65 -7.01
N MET A 482 11.26 -10.79 -6.68
CA MET A 482 10.18 -9.99 -7.27
C MET A 482 10.39 -8.49 -7.04
N LEU A 483 10.77 -8.09 -5.83
CA LEU A 483 10.97 -6.68 -5.47
C LEU A 483 12.26 -6.07 -6.03
N LYS A 484 13.25 -6.89 -6.45
CA LYS A 484 14.38 -6.38 -7.27
C LYS A 484 13.91 -5.79 -8.60
N GLY A 485 12.71 -6.15 -9.08
CA GLY A 485 12.07 -5.46 -10.21
C GLY A 485 11.65 -4.01 -9.92
N PHE A 486 11.65 -3.58 -8.66
CA PHE A 486 11.16 -2.27 -8.22
C PHE A 486 12.15 -1.53 -7.31
N ASP A 487 13.35 -2.08 -7.10
CA ASP A 487 14.43 -1.41 -6.36
C ASP A 487 15.02 -0.23 -7.16
N SER A 488 16.08 0.39 -6.65
CA SER A 488 16.69 1.57 -7.27
C SER A 488 17.19 1.33 -8.71
N ARG A 489 17.47 0.06 -9.06
CA ARG A 489 17.91 -0.37 -10.39
C ARG A 489 16.72 -0.87 -11.21
N GLY A 490 15.93 -1.79 -10.65
CA GLY A 490 14.79 -2.43 -11.31
C GLY A 490 13.70 -1.44 -11.71
N ARG A 491 13.51 -0.37 -10.95
CA ARG A 491 12.55 0.70 -11.29
C ARG A 491 12.85 1.40 -12.61
N LYS A 492 14.09 1.30 -13.13
CA LYS A 492 14.47 1.89 -14.42
C LYS A 492 14.11 1.01 -15.62
N TYR A 493 13.65 -0.22 -15.38
CA TYR A 493 13.26 -1.17 -16.43
C TYR A 493 11.74 -1.26 -16.48
N ASP A 494 11.14 -1.18 -17.67
CA ASP A 494 9.69 -1.31 -17.84
C ASP A 494 9.22 -2.77 -17.78
N LYS A 495 7.93 -3.02 -18.06
CA LYS A 495 7.33 -4.37 -18.04
C LYS A 495 7.90 -5.34 -19.08
N HIS A 496 8.60 -4.83 -20.08
CA HIS A 496 9.25 -5.60 -21.15
C HIS A 496 10.76 -5.75 -20.92
N GLY A 497 11.28 -5.22 -19.80
CA GLY A 497 12.70 -5.23 -19.50
C GLY A 497 13.50 -4.17 -20.27
N HIS A 498 12.87 -3.10 -20.77
CA HIS A 498 13.59 -2.00 -21.41
C HIS A 498 13.94 -0.89 -20.42
N LEU A 499 15.15 -0.35 -20.52
CA LEU A 499 15.59 0.79 -19.72
C LEU A 499 14.83 2.06 -20.15
N ARG A 500 13.87 2.52 -19.33
CA ARG A 500 13.02 3.69 -19.60
C ARG A 500 12.66 4.43 -18.31
N SER A 501 12.51 5.74 -18.40
CA SER A 501 11.92 6.54 -17.31
C SER A 501 10.40 6.42 -17.36
N TRP A 502 9.81 5.57 -16.51
CA TRP A 502 8.35 5.35 -16.44
C TRP A 502 7.72 5.72 -15.09
N TRP A 503 8.53 6.22 -14.15
CA TRP A 503 8.07 6.80 -12.89
C TRP A 503 7.87 8.31 -13.08
N ASP A 504 6.87 8.88 -12.41
CA ASP A 504 6.74 10.33 -12.29
C ASP A 504 7.74 10.88 -11.26
N THR A 505 8.08 12.17 -11.39
CA THR A 505 9.11 12.83 -10.57
C THR A 505 8.80 12.82 -9.07
N ILE A 506 7.52 12.88 -8.68
CA ILE A 506 7.10 12.85 -7.27
C ILE A 506 7.36 11.46 -6.69
N SER A 507 7.03 10.41 -7.44
CA SER A 507 7.31 9.02 -7.06
C SER A 507 8.81 8.74 -6.94
N GLU A 508 9.63 9.28 -7.85
CA GLU A 508 11.09 9.13 -7.77
C GLU A 508 11.66 9.80 -6.51
N TYR A 509 11.27 11.05 -6.25
CA TYR A 509 11.68 11.75 -5.04
C TYR A 509 11.22 11.00 -3.77
N GLY A 510 9.96 10.57 -3.75
CA GLY A 510 9.37 9.83 -2.62
C GLY A 510 10.07 8.49 -2.36
N PHE A 511 10.57 7.83 -3.41
CA PHE A 511 11.40 6.63 -3.30
C PHE A 511 12.75 6.96 -2.69
N ASP A 512 13.47 7.92 -3.26
CA ASP A 512 14.83 8.27 -2.86
C ASP A 512 14.89 8.76 -1.40
N ASP A 513 13.90 9.55 -0.95
CA ASP A 513 13.76 10.00 0.43
C ASP A 513 13.63 8.84 1.44
N ARG A 514 12.77 7.86 1.12
CA ARG A 514 12.57 6.65 1.95
C ARG A 514 13.78 5.72 1.89
N ALA A 515 14.37 5.57 0.72
CA ALA A 515 15.57 4.80 0.51
C ALA A 515 16.74 5.33 1.38
N ASN A 516 16.84 6.65 1.54
CA ASN A 516 17.81 7.31 2.43
C ASN A 516 17.55 7.05 3.92
N CYS A 517 16.30 6.83 4.33
CA CYS A 517 15.99 6.44 5.72
C CYS A 517 16.63 5.10 6.07
N PHE A 518 16.56 4.12 5.16
CA PHE A 518 17.22 2.84 5.35
C PHE A 518 18.76 2.96 5.34
N VAL A 519 19.35 3.82 4.47
CA VAL A 519 20.81 4.09 4.51
C VAL A 519 21.23 4.53 5.90
N LYS A 520 20.51 5.50 6.48
CA LYS A 520 20.80 6.00 7.83
C LYS A 520 20.69 4.89 8.87
N GLN A 521 19.58 4.15 8.88
CA GLN A 521 19.38 3.05 9.83
C GLN A 521 20.50 2.00 9.75
N TYR A 522 20.81 1.50 8.56
CA TYR A 522 21.77 0.41 8.39
C TYR A 522 23.22 0.87 8.59
N SER A 523 23.51 2.18 8.44
CA SER A 523 24.83 2.74 8.76
C SER A 523 25.19 2.70 10.25
N GLU A 524 24.20 2.59 11.14
CA GLU A 524 24.41 2.51 12.59
C GLU A 524 24.80 1.10 13.07
N TYR A 525 24.60 0.07 12.23
CA TYR A 525 24.84 -1.32 12.60
C TYR A 525 26.33 -1.68 12.57
N LYS A 526 26.92 -1.87 13.76
CA LYS A 526 28.32 -2.27 13.94
C LYS A 526 28.49 -3.77 14.20
N PHE A 527 29.37 -4.43 13.47
CA PHE A 527 29.73 -5.83 13.71
C PHE A 527 31.18 -5.91 14.23
N PRO A 528 31.49 -6.69 15.28
CA PRO A 528 32.85 -6.74 15.84
C PRO A 528 33.86 -7.18 14.78
N GLY A 529 34.93 -6.39 14.58
CA GLY A 529 35.94 -6.62 13.55
C GLY A 529 35.54 -6.23 12.13
N TRP A 530 34.36 -5.64 11.95
CA TRP A 530 33.77 -5.30 10.65
C TRP A 530 33.32 -3.83 10.62
N VAL A 531 33.68 -3.11 9.57
CA VAL A 531 33.11 -1.80 9.26
C VAL A 531 32.33 -1.95 7.97
N VAL A 532 31.02 -1.64 7.97
CA VAL A 532 30.26 -1.51 6.71
C VAL A 532 30.82 -0.28 6.00
N LYS A 533 31.84 -0.47 5.16
CA LYS A 533 32.62 0.61 4.54
C LYS A 533 31.76 1.48 3.62
N ASP A 534 30.61 0.98 3.13
CA ASP A 534 29.64 1.78 2.37
C ASP A 534 28.20 1.26 2.48
N ALA A 535 27.43 1.78 3.45
CA ALA A 535 26.00 1.43 3.59
C ALA A 535 25.15 1.82 2.37
N LYS A 536 25.60 2.77 1.54
CA LYS A 536 24.89 3.22 0.35
C LYS A 536 24.99 2.20 -0.78
N SER A 537 26.11 1.49 -0.90
CA SER A 537 26.28 0.42 -1.89
C SER A 537 25.32 -0.76 -1.67
N LEU A 538 24.94 -1.02 -0.41
CA LEU A 538 24.04 -2.12 0.00
C LEU A 538 22.55 -1.74 -0.06
N GLN A 539 22.23 -0.58 -0.65
CA GLN A 539 20.90 0.01 -0.50
C GLN A 539 19.76 -0.84 -1.05
N ASN A 540 19.99 -1.51 -2.15
CA ASN A 540 18.96 -2.33 -2.77
C ASN A 540 18.63 -3.54 -1.89
N ASP A 541 19.63 -4.13 -1.21
CA ASP A 541 19.43 -5.35 -0.44
C ASP A 541 18.49 -5.13 0.75
N TYR A 542 18.70 -4.07 1.53
CA TYR A 542 17.82 -3.80 2.67
C TYR A 542 16.43 -3.27 2.26
N ILE A 543 16.30 -2.51 1.18
CA ILE A 543 14.98 -2.05 0.69
C ILE A 543 14.14 -3.27 0.33
N VAL A 544 14.74 -4.18 -0.42
CA VAL A 544 14.08 -5.38 -0.91
C VAL A 544 13.78 -6.35 0.25
N ASP A 545 14.66 -6.50 1.24
CA ASP A 545 14.37 -7.32 2.43
C ASP A 545 13.17 -6.82 3.23
N ASN A 546 13.10 -5.50 3.46
CA ASN A 546 12.00 -4.89 4.22
C ASN A 546 10.67 -5.02 3.47
N GLY A 547 10.68 -4.74 2.15
CA GLY A 547 9.49 -4.93 1.31
C GLY A 547 9.07 -6.39 1.22
N ALA A 548 10.02 -7.32 1.07
CA ALA A 548 9.73 -8.75 0.91
C ALA A 548 9.06 -9.30 2.17
N LEU A 549 9.53 -8.90 3.35
CA LEU A 549 8.91 -9.30 4.61
C LEU A 549 7.44 -8.84 4.69
N ASP A 550 7.14 -7.60 4.32
CA ASP A 550 5.77 -7.06 4.35
C ASP A 550 4.87 -7.81 3.36
N ILE A 551 5.30 -7.96 2.10
CA ILE A 551 4.54 -8.65 1.06
C ILE A 551 4.29 -10.12 1.42
N THR A 552 5.34 -10.85 1.84
CA THR A 552 5.22 -12.26 2.18
C THR A 552 4.37 -12.48 3.41
N TYR A 553 4.48 -11.64 4.45
CA TYR A 553 3.61 -11.73 5.61
C TYR A 553 2.16 -11.44 5.23
N LYS A 554 1.90 -10.44 4.39
CA LYS A 554 0.56 -10.13 3.89
C LYS A 554 -0.03 -11.29 3.10
N ALA A 555 0.75 -11.90 2.21
CA ALA A 555 0.35 -13.10 1.47
C ALA A 555 0.02 -14.26 2.42
N TYR A 556 0.86 -14.49 3.43
CA TYR A 556 0.61 -15.50 4.46
C TYR A 556 -0.68 -15.23 5.25
N GLN A 557 -0.93 -13.99 5.67
CA GLN A 557 -2.16 -13.61 6.37
C GLN A 557 -3.41 -13.79 5.49
N GLN A 558 -3.32 -13.43 4.21
CA GLN A 558 -4.40 -13.64 3.24
C GLN A 558 -4.69 -15.14 3.08
N TRP A 559 -3.65 -15.96 2.91
CA TRP A 559 -3.75 -17.41 2.85
C TRP A 559 -4.37 -17.99 4.13
N TRP A 560 -3.84 -17.63 5.30
CA TRP A 560 -4.30 -18.08 6.61
C TRP A 560 -5.78 -17.77 6.82
N THR A 561 -6.21 -16.55 6.48
CA THR A 561 -7.62 -16.17 6.66
C THR A 561 -8.57 -17.04 5.82
N ASN A 562 -8.12 -17.53 4.66
CA ASN A 562 -8.94 -18.38 3.79
C ASN A 562 -9.05 -19.82 4.31
N VAL A 563 -8.05 -20.30 5.05
CA VAL A 563 -7.98 -21.70 5.50
C VAL A 563 -8.25 -21.90 7.00
N ALA A 564 -8.35 -20.83 7.79
CA ALA A 564 -8.45 -20.87 9.25
C ALA A 564 -9.62 -21.73 9.79
N ASN A 565 -10.71 -21.86 9.03
CA ASN A 565 -11.88 -22.66 9.42
C ASN A 565 -11.90 -24.08 8.81
N THR A 566 -10.78 -24.52 8.21
CA THR A 566 -10.66 -25.83 7.55
C THR A 566 -9.77 -26.78 8.35
N GLN A 567 -9.76 -28.07 7.99
CA GLN A 567 -8.85 -29.05 8.61
C GLN A 567 -7.36 -28.71 8.44
N LEU A 568 -7.01 -27.88 7.45
CA LEU A 568 -5.64 -27.40 7.23
C LEU A 568 -5.16 -26.50 8.38
N ALA A 569 -6.06 -25.84 9.11
CA ALA A 569 -5.68 -24.97 10.22
C ALA A 569 -4.97 -25.72 11.35
N ALA A 570 -5.32 -26.99 11.58
CA ALA A 570 -4.66 -27.84 12.55
C ALA A 570 -3.19 -28.13 12.20
N GLN A 571 -2.81 -27.97 10.93
CA GLN A 571 -1.44 -28.19 10.43
C GLN A 571 -0.54 -26.95 10.58
N GLU A 572 -1.08 -25.79 10.98
CA GLU A 572 -0.30 -24.55 11.23
C GLU A 572 0.34 -24.49 12.63
N THR A 573 0.64 -25.65 13.21
CA THR A 573 1.34 -25.78 14.48
C THR A 573 2.51 -26.76 14.35
N LEU A 574 3.50 -26.64 15.23
CA LEU A 574 4.63 -27.58 15.28
C LEU A 574 4.66 -28.28 16.63
N PRO A 575 4.71 -29.62 16.66
CA PRO A 575 4.93 -30.35 17.90
C PRO A 575 6.27 -29.97 18.53
N LEU A 576 6.35 -29.73 19.84
CA LEU A 576 7.48 -29.16 20.60
C LEU A 576 7.67 -27.63 20.48
N LEU A 577 6.76 -26.93 19.82
CA LEU A 577 6.72 -25.46 19.72
C LEU A 577 5.26 -24.98 19.84
N GLU A 578 4.41 -25.71 20.57
CA GLU A 578 2.99 -25.42 20.75
C GLU A 578 2.74 -24.11 21.50
N GLU A 579 3.74 -23.60 22.21
CA GLU A 579 3.72 -22.30 22.88
C GLU A 579 3.80 -21.10 21.91
N TYR A 580 4.16 -21.32 20.64
CA TYR A 580 4.25 -20.27 19.62
C TYR A 580 3.04 -20.29 18.70
N THR A 581 2.47 -19.11 18.45
CA THR A 581 1.40 -18.95 17.46
C THR A 581 1.93 -19.18 16.05
N GLN A 582 1.04 -19.42 15.09
CA GLN A 582 1.38 -19.53 13.67
C GLN A 582 2.09 -18.27 13.12
N ASN A 583 1.73 -17.08 13.62
CA ASN A 583 2.40 -15.82 13.28
C ASN A 583 3.80 -15.73 13.90
N GLN A 584 3.97 -16.20 15.14
CA GLN A 584 5.29 -16.30 15.77
C GLN A 584 6.18 -17.30 15.05
N LEU A 585 5.62 -18.45 14.62
CA LEU A 585 6.33 -19.43 13.80
C LEU A 585 6.77 -18.85 12.45
N PHE A 586 5.98 -17.98 11.82
CA PHE A 586 6.39 -17.24 10.63
C PHE A 586 7.65 -16.40 10.90
N PHE A 587 7.66 -15.58 11.95
CA PHE A 587 8.82 -14.73 12.25
C PHE A 587 10.04 -15.54 12.67
N LEU A 588 9.84 -16.63 13.41
CA LEU A 588 10.89 -17.55 13.80
C LEU A 588 11.50 -18.23 12.56
N GLY A 589 10.68 -18.71 11.63
CA GLY A 589 11.12 -19.29 10.36
C GLY A 589 11.91 -18.29 9.51
N PHE A 590 11.44 -17.04 9.43
CA PHE A 590 12.14 -15.95 8.76
C PHE A 590 13.51 -15.68 9.39
N ALA A 591 13.60 -15.57 10.72
CA ALA A 591 14.86 -15.32 11.39
C ALA A 591 15.84 -16.50 11.24
N GLN A 592 15.34 -17.74 11.26
CA GLN A 592 16.18 -18.93 11.17
C GLN A 592 16.72 -19.21 9.76
N LEU A 593 16.05 -18.71 8.72
CA LEU A 593 16.60 -18.66 7.35
C LEU A 593 17.98 -17.98 7.30
N TRP A 594 18.22 -17.07 8.24
CA TRP A 594 19.37 -16.18 8.31
C TRP A 594 20.36 -16.56 9.42
N CYS A 595 20.21 -17.74 10.07
CA CYS A 595 21.19 -18.17 11.05
C CYS A 595 22.56 -18.38 10.39
N ALA A 596 23.60 -17.79 10.98
CA ALA A 596 24.97 -17.84 10.50
C ALA A 596 25.97 -17.66 11.64
N ASP A 597 27.15 -18.23 11.47
CA ASP A 597 28.33 -17.99 12.31
C ASP A 597 29.51 -17.57 11.44
N TYR A 598 30.36 -16.70 11.98
CA TYR A 598 31.46 -16.05 11.28
C TYR A 598 32.76 -16.23 12.07
N ASP A 599 33.81 -16.68 11.41
CA ASP A 599 35.15 -16.62 11.97
C ASP A 599 35.69 -15.18 12.01
N LEU A 600 36.50 -14.86 13.02
CA LEU A 600 37.11 -13.52 13.17
C LEU A 600 38.02 -13.12 12.01
N GLY A 601 38.58 -14.09 11.28
CA GLY A 601 39.40 -13.86 10.09
C GLY A 601 38.64 -13.92 8.77
N TYR A 602 37.29 -13.90 8.78
CA TYR A 602 36.49 -13.86 7.56
C TYR A 602 36.58 -12.45 6.92
N PRO A 603 36.93 -12.34 5.62
CA PRO A 603 37.18 -11.04 4.98
C PRO A 603 35.92 -10.16 4.88
N ASP A 604 36.12 -8.84 4.88
CA ASP A 604 35.07 -7.83 4.63
C ASP A 604 34.41 -8.09 3.26
N TYR A 605 33.08 -8.23 3.21
CA TYR A 605 32.33 -8.44 1.95
C TYR A 605 31.27 -7.36 1.67
N GLU A 606 30.94 -7.24 0.38
CA GLU A 606 29.93 -6.38 -0.25
C GLU A 606 28.47 -6.76 0.06
N TYR A 607 28.17 -7.41 1.19
CA TYR A 607 26.81 -7.86 1.53
C TYR A 607 26.44 -7.56 2.99
N ILE A 608 25.13 -7.46 3.25
CA ILE A 608 24.59 -7.25 4.59
C ILE A 608 24.73 -8.57 5.41
N PRO A 609 25.40 -8.56 6.57
CA PRO A 609 25.42 -9.71 7.48
C PRO A 609 24.01 -10.19 7.83
N GLU A 610 23.78 -11.50 7.88
CA GLU A 610 22.43 -12.08 8.02
C GLU A 610 21.72 -11.62 9.29
N ARG A 611 22.47 -11.40 10.38
CA ARG A 611 21.89 -10.87 11.62
C ARG A 611 21.19 -9.52 11.44
N TRP A 612 21.69 -8.69 10.53
CA TRP A 612 21.16 -7.35 10.27
C TRP A 612 20.01 -7.38 9.27
N ARG A 613 19.98 -8.38 8.38
CA ARG A 613 18.80 -8.67 7.55
C ARG A 613 17.59 -8.98 8.43
N VAL A 614 17.79 -9.77 9.49
CA VAL A 614 16.74 -10.07 10.49
C VAL A 614 16.39 -8.86 11.33
N ILE A 615 17.37 -8.25 12.01
CA ILE A 615 17.12 -7.18 12.97
C ILE A 615 16.53 -5.94 12.28
N GLY A 616 17.12 -5.52 11.16
CA GLY A 616 16.67 -4.33 10.43
C GLY A 616 15.25 -4.48 9.90
N ALA A 617 14.95 -5.60 9.23
CA ALA A 617 13.62 -5.85 8.68
C ALA A 617 12.54 -5.93 9.78
N LEU A 618 12.79 -6.70 10.85
CA LEU A 618 11.80 -6.86 11.93
C LEU A 618 11.62 -5.61 12.77
N ALA A 619 12.68 -4.81 12.99
CA ALA A 619 12.58 -3.53 13.70
C ALA A 619 11.67 -2.53 12.94
N ASN A 620 11.62 -2.61 11.61
CA ASN A 620 10.75 -1.76 10.81
C ASN A 620 9.30 -2.31 10.69
N PHE A 621 9.06 -3.54 11.15
CA PHE A 621 7.83 -4.27 10.88
C PHE A 621 6.88 -4.34 12.09
N ASN A 622 5.78 -3.56 12.05
CA ASN A 622 4.85 -3.44 13.19
C ASN A 622 4.14 -4.74 13.55
N ALA A 623 3.93 -5.64 12.58
CA ALA A 623 3.28 -6.92 12.86
C ALA A 623 4.16 -7.79 13.77
N PHE A 624 5.49 -7.76 13.58
CA PHE A 624 6.42 -8.44 14.48
C PHE A 624 6.34 -7.89 15.91
N ALA A 625 6.44 -6.57 16.07
CA ALA A 625 6.38 -5.94 17.39
C ALA A 625 5.06 -6.24 18.12
N ARG A 626 3.94 -6.34 17.39
CA ARG A 626 2.64 -6.73 17.93
C ARG A 626 2.62 -8.18 18.39
N GLU A 627 3.09 -9.09 17.54
CA GLU A 627 3.03 -10.54 17.78
C GLU A 627 3.94 -10.99 18.94
N TYR A 628 5.07 -10.30 19.12
CA TYR A 628 5.99 -10.53 20.24
C TYR A 628 5.82 -9.54 21.39
N LYS A 629 4.81 -8.65 21.32
CA LYS A 629 4.45 -7.67 22.35
C LYS A 629 5.63 -6.78 22.77
N CYS A 630 6.38 -6.27 21.79
CA CYS A 630 7.55 -5.43 22.02
C CYS A 630 7.16 -3.98 22.33
N GLU A 631 7.61 -3.48 23.48
CA GLU A 631 7.41 -2.09 23.89
C GLU A 631 8.11 -1.08 22.97
N ILE A 632 7.58 0.13 22.87
CA ILE A 632 8.15 1.18 22.01
C ILE A 632 9.49 1.67 22.59
N GLY A 633 10.52 1.73 21.76
CA GLY A 633 11.85 2.20 22.13
C GLY A 633 12.83 1.09 22.50
N VAL A 634 12.37 -0.16 22.60
CA VAL A 634 13.27 -1.32 22.62
C VAL A 634 13.86 -1.52 21.22
N LYS A 635 15.00 -2.21 21.15
CA LYS A 635 15.79 -2.34 19.90
C LYS A 635 14.99 -2.89 18.72
N MET A 636 14.06 -3.81 18.96
CA MET A 636 13.22 -4.40 17.92
C MET A 636 11.90 -3.65 17.67
N ASN A 637 11.70 -2.48 18.28
CA ASN A 637 10.58 -1.55 18.02
C ASN A 637 11.05 -0.09 18.22
N PRO A 638 11.97 0.42 17.36
CA PRO A 638 12.68 1.68 17.53
C PRO A 638 11.79 2.93 17.39
N THR A 639 12.17 4.03 18.04
CA THR A 639 11.41 5.30 18.05
C THR A 639 11.39 6.02 16.70
N GLN A 640 12.36 5.79 15.80
CA GLN A 640 12.48 6.48 14.50
C GLN A 640 11.23 6.33 13.61
N LYS A 641 10.54 5.18 13.66
CA LYS A 641 9.25 4.99 12.95
C LYS A 641 8.15 5.94 13.45
N TYR A 642 8.15 6.16 14.77
CA TYR A 642 7.23 7.06 15.45
C TYR A 642 7.62 8.53 15.23
N GLU A 643 8.93 8.80 15.12
CA GLU A 643 9.47 10.13 14.80
C GLU A 643 9.10 10.57 13.39
N ALA A 644 9.08 9.69 12.39
CA ALA A 644 8.69 10.04 11.01
C ALA A 644 7.23 10.54 10.90
N ILE A 645 6.27 9.86 11.55
CA ILE A 645 4.86 10.30 11.60
C ILE A 645 4.75 11.64 12.34
N ARG A 646 5.49 11.79 13.44
CA ARG A 646 5.54 13.04 14.21
C ARG A 646 6.21 14.19 13.43
N GLN A 647 7.23 13.91 12.61
CA GLN A 647 7.90 14.87 11.73
C GLN A 647 6.98 15.31 10.60
N ALA A 648 6.29 14.38 9.94
CA ALA A 648 5.30 14.72 8.92
C ALA A 648 4.19 15.62 9.50
N LYS A 649 3.71 15.31 10.72
CA LYS A 649 2.73 16.17 11.40
C LYS A 649 3.31 17.52 11.80
N SER A 650 4.57 17.58 12.20
CA SER A 650 5.28 18.83 12.50
C SER A 650 5.32 19.75 11.28
N GLN A 651 5.73 19.21 10.14
CA GLN A 651 5.76 19.92 8.86
C GLN A 651 4.37 20.40 8.44
N GLU A 652 3.34 19.56 8.63
CA GLU A 652 1.95 19.94 8.35
C GLU A 652 1.49 21.12 9.21
N ILE A 653 1.77 21.12 10.51
CA ILE A 653 1.39 22.25 11.39
C ILE A 653 2.11 23.52 10.96
N CYS A 654 3.43 23.45 10.76
CA CYS A 654 4.25 24.59 10.32
C CYS A 654 3.73 25.19 9.01
N LYS A 655 3.25 24.35 8.09
CA LYS A 655 2.75 24.75 6.78
C LYS A 655 1.60 25.76 6.89
N TYR A 656 0.74 25.67 7.91
CA TYR A 656 -0.46 26.52 8.03
C TYR A 656 -0.27 27.73 8.95
N LEU A 657 0.81 27.77 9.74
CA LEU A 657 1.11 28.88 10.63
C LEU A 657 1.58 30.12 9.88
N ASN A 658 1.15 31.31 10.33
CA ASN A 658 1.67 32.61 9.92
C ASN A 658 2.34 33.30 11.09
N ILE A 659 3.66 33.09 11.17
CA ILE A 659 4.51 33.60 12.26
C ILE A 659 4.67 35.12 12.27
N ASN A 660 4.17 35.84 11.26
CA ASN A 660 4.23 37.31 11.21
C ASN A 660 3.09 37.98 11.98
N VAL A 661 2.06 37.22 12.35
CA VAL A 661 0.95 37.72 13.15
C VAL A 661 1.21 37.38 14.62
N ASN A 662 1.01 38.35 15.50
CA ASN A 662 1.11 38.09 16.93
C ASN A 662 -0.11 37.26 17.38
N PRO A 663 0.08 36.07 17.99
CA PRO A 663 -1.03 35.22 18.42
C PRO A 663 -1.92 35.86 19.49
N CYS A 664 -1.46 36.90 20.18
CA CYS A 664 -2.27 37.67 21.13
C CYS A 664 -3.20 38.69 20.45
N ASP A 665 -2.90 39.09 19.22
CA ASP A 665 -3.70 40.05 18.46
C ASP A 665 -4.76 39.32 17.61
N ASP A 666 -4.36 38.28 16.87
CA ASP A 666 -5.27 37.39 16.14
C ASP A 666 -4.72 35.96 16.07
N PHE A 667 -5.21 35.09 16.96
CA PHE A 667 -4.77 33.71 17.03
C PHE A 667 -5.21 32.88 15.82
N TYR A 668 -6.35 33.19 15.21
CA TYR A 668 -6.85 32.46 14.04
C TYR A 668 -5.96 32.74 12.83
N GLU A 669 -5.63 34.01 12.61
CA GLU A 669 -4.72 34.43 11.55
C GLU A 669 -3.31 33.84 11.77
N TYR A 670 -2.80 33.84 13.00
CA TYR A 670 -1.54 33.17 13.35
C TYR A 670 -1.56 31.67 13.06
N ALA A 671 -2.65 30.97 13.40
CA ALA A 671 -2.70 29.51 13.33
C ALA A 671 -3.04 28.97 11.92
N CYS A 672 -3.87 29.68 11.15
CA CYS A 672 -4.61 29.11 10.02
C CYS A 672 -4.48 29.86 8.69
N SER A 673 -3.95 31.09 8.66
CA SER A 673 -4.03 31.95 7.46
C SER A 673 -3.33 31.41 6.21
N ASN A 674 -2.30 30.56 6.37
CA ASN A 674 -1.67 29.90 5.23
C ASN A 674 -2.51 28.73 4.65
N TRP A 675 -3.61 28.32 5.29
CA TRP A 675 -4.48 27.24 4.80
C TRP A 675 -4.94 27.47 3.36
N GLN A 676 -5.43 28.66 3.04
CA GLN A 676 -5.93 29.00 1.69
C GLN A 676 -4.85 28.96 0.61
N LYS A 677 -3.57 29.18 0.98
CA LYS A 677 -2.43 29.09 0.05
C LYS A 677 -2.20 27.65 -0.42
N TYR A 678 -2.49 26.68 0.44
CA TYR A 678 -2.20 25.26 0.18
C TYR A 678 -3.45 24.46 -0.20
N HIS A 679 -4.63 24.99 0.08
CA HIS A 679 -5.92 24.40 -0.25
C HIS A 679 -6.71 25.43 -1.07
N GLY A 680 -6.80 25.23 -2.39
CA GLY A 680 -7.49 26.12 -3.32
C GLY A 680 -9.02 26.12 -3.12
N LYS A 681 -9.76 26.78 -4.03
CA LYS A 681 -11.22 26.61 -4.10
C LYS A 681 -11.53 25.21 -4.66
N SER A 682 -12.36 24.43 -3.95
CA SER A 682 -12.82 23.11 -4.43
C SER A 682 -13.46 23.23 -5.81
N HIS A 683 -13.37 22.17 -6.63
CA HIS A 683 -14.07 22.03 -7.90
C HIS A 683 -15.60 22.23 -7.79
N ARG A 684 -16.15 22.20 -6.57
CA ARG A 684 -17.59 22.26 -6.28
C ARG A 684 -18.04 23.51 -5.53
N ASN A 685 -17.22 24.56 -5.48
CA ASN A 685 -17.50 25.81 -4.73
C ASN A 685 -17.75 25.62 -3.21
N GLU A 686 -17.38 24.47 -2.65
CA GLU A 686 -17.43 24.24 -1.19
C GLU A 686 -16.13 24.72 -0.51
N THR A 687 -16.26 25.25 0.70
CA THR A 687 -15.13 25.59 1.57
C THR A 687 -14.38 24.33 2.02
N ILE A 688 -13.09 24.24 1.67
CA ILE A 688 -12.22 23.13 2.09
C ILE A 688 -11.87 23.30 3.57
N THR A 689 -12.27 22.31 4.37
CA THR A 689 -11.98 22.19 5.80
C THR A 689 -11.38 20.81 6.08
N PRO A 690 -10.72 20.61 7.23
CA PRO A 690 -10.27 19.27 7.63
C PRO A 690 -11.38 18.22 7.60
N ASP A 691 -12.60 18.57 8.05
CA ASP A 691 -13.76 17.67 8.00
C ASP A 691 -14.17 17.32 6.55
N THR A 692 -14.07 18.25 5.58
CA THR A 692 -14.37 17.92 4.17
C THR A 692 -13.30 17.04 3.55
N ILE A 693 -12.01 17.27 3.88
CA ILE A 693 -10.90 16.40 3.44
C ILE A 693 -11.11 14.97 3.96
N LEU A 694 -11.49 14.83 5.23
CA LEU A 694 -11.77 13.51 5.81
C LEU A 694 -12.99 12.84 5.16
N LYS A 695 -14.07 13.59 4.89
CA LYS A 695 -15.24 13.06 4.17
C LYS A 695 -14.88 12.58 2.77
N GLU A 696 -14.11 13.35 2.01
CA GLU A 696 -13.65 12.96 0.68
C GLU A 696 -12.78 11.72 0.72
N LYS A 697 -11.89 11.61 1.71
CA LYS A 697 -11.10 10.40 1.95
C LYS A 697 -12.00 9.20 2.21
N ILE A 698 -12.95 9.30 3.12
CA ILE A 698 -13.86 8.19 3.45
C ILE A 698 -14.73 7.80 2.25
N ASP A 699 -15.21 8.77 1.47
CA ASP A 699 -15.94 8.48 0.24
C ASP A 699 -15.07 7.70 -0.72
N LYS A 700 -13.78 8.04 -0.84
CA LYS A 700 -12.82 7.31 -1.67
C LYS A 700 -12.53 5.91 -1.12
N ASP A 701 -12.41 5.75 0.19
CA ASP A 701 -12.22 4.46 0.85
C ASP A 701 -13.42 3.54 0.57
N LEU A 702 -14.65 4.04 0.71
CA LEU A 702 -15.87 3.32 0.36
C LEU A 702 -15.91 2.96 -1.13
N GLN A 703 -15.46 3.84 -2.03
CA GLN A 703 -15.35 3.52 -3.47
C GLN A 703 -14.38 2.37 -3.71
N ASN A 704 -13.23 2.37 -3.06
CA ASN A 704 -12.24 1.32 -3.21
C ASN A 704 -12.82 -0.01 -2.72
N ILE A 705 -13.41 -0.02 -1.52
CA ILE A 705 -14.09 -1.20 -0.96
C ILE A 705 -15.18 -1.74 -1.90
N LEU A 706 -15.95 -0.86 -2.54
CA LEU A 706 -17.01 -1.26 -3.49
C LEU A 706 -16.49 -1.71 -4.86
N LYS A 707 -15.32 -1.23 -5.29
CA LYS A 707 -14.65 -1.62 -6.56
C LYS A 707 -13.85 -2.91 -6.43
N GLU A 708 -13.47 -3.31 -5.23
CA GLU A 708 -12.80 -4.58 -4.98
C GLU A 708 -13.61 -5.77 -5.49
N ASN A 709 -12.92 -6.74 -6.09
CA ASN A 709 -13.50 -8.01 -6.50
C ASN A 709 -14.24 -8.68 -5.34
N LEU A 710 -15.32 -9.41 -5.65
CA LEU A 710 -16.09 -10.14 -4.64
C LEU A 710 -15.19 -11.12 -3.90
N THR A 711 -15.16 -11.04 -2.57
CA THR A 711 -14.37 -11.93 -1.71
C THR A 711 -15.26 -12.87 -0.91
N VAL A 712 -14.69 -13.97 -0.41
CA VAL A 712 -15.42 -14.90 0.48
C VAL A 712 -15.85 -14.19 1.77
N LYS A 713 -15.09 -13.19 2.21
CA LYS A 713 -15.39 -12.37 3.40
C LYS A 713 -16.62 -11.49 3.21
N ASP A 714 -16.94 -11.10 1.97
CA ASP A 714 -18.09 -10.23 1.68
C ASP A 714 -19.40 -10.92 2.08
N SER A 715 -20.16 -10.23 2.93
CA SER A 715 -21.52 -10.61 3.29
C SER A 715 -22.37 -10.75 2.02
N THR A 716 -23.40 -11.60 2.06
CA THR A 716 -24.32 -11.79 0.92
C THR A 716 -24.91 -10.46 0.47
N ALA A 717 -25.30 -9.61 1.43
CA ALA A 717 -25.75 -8.25 1.20
C ALA A 717 -24.65 -7.35 0.60
N GLY A 718 -23.42 -7.41 1.12
CA GLY A 718 -22.27 -6.65 0.58
C GLY A 718 -21.98 -6.96 -0.89
N ARG A 719 -22.06 -8.23 -1.30
CA ARG A 719 -21.88 -8.62 -2.72
C ARG A 719 -22.94 -8.00 -3.63
N LYS A 720 -24.18 -7.98 -3.17
CA LYS A 720 -25.30 -7.34 -3.88
C LYS A 720 -25.07 -5.83 -4.01
N VAL A 721 -24.70 -5.16 -2.93
CA VAL A 721 -24.41 -3.70 -2.96
C VAL A 721 -23.26 -3.37 -3.91
N LYS A 722 -22.18 -4.19 -3.96
CA LYS A 722 -21.10 -4.04 -4.96
C LYS A 722 -21.63 -4.12 -6.40
N ASN A 723 -22.51 -5.09 -6.70
CA ASN A 723 -23.12 -5.20 -8.02
C ASN A 723 -24.00 -3.99 -8.37
N PHE A 724 -24.76 -3.49 -7.40
CA PHE A 724 -25.57 -2.29 -7.61
C PHE A 724 -24.70 -1.06 -7.89
N TYR A 725 -23.65 -0.86 -7.10
CA TYR A 725 -22.68 0.22 -7.32
C TYR A 725 -22.04 0.15 -8.72
N LYS A 726 -21.62 -1.05 -9.15
CA LYS A 726 -21.09 -1.25 -10.50
C LYS A 726 -22.12 -0.90 -11.59
N SER A 727 -23.37 -1.32 -11.44
CA SER A 727 -24.43 -0.96 -12.39
C SER A 727 -24.67 0.55 -12.47
N CYS A 728 -24.53 1.28 -11.35
CA CYS A 728 -24.62 2.75 -11.32
C CYS A 728 -23.49 3.42 -12.10
N LEU A 729 -22.26 2.92 -12.02
CA LEU A 729 -21.13 3.45 -12.77
C LEU A 729 -21.29 3.25 -14.28
N GLU A 730 -21.90 2.13 -14.70
CA GLU A 730 -22.04 1.74 -16.11
C GLU A 730 -23.29 2.33 -16.79
N ALA A 731 -24.25 2.86 -16.02
CA ALA A 731 -25.52 3.37 -16.53
C ALA A 731 -25.33 4.55 -17.51
N LYS A 732 -26.05 4.54 -18.63
CA LYS A 732 -26.00 5.61 -19.63
C LYS A 732 -27.24 6.49 -19.57
N HIS A 733 -27.06 7.78 -19.88
CA HIS A 733 -28.18 8.69 -20.08
C HIS A 733 -29.04 8.25 -21.26
N ASN A 734 -30.35 8.33 -21.09
CA ASN A 734 -31.34 8.11 -22.15
C ASN A 734 -31.19 6.78 -22.92
N ASP A 735 -30.69 5.73 -22.25
CA ASP A 735 -30.70 4.39 -22.83
C ASP A 735 -32.12 3.80 -22.84
N ILE A 736 -32.31 2.69 -23.57
CA ILE A 736 -33.62 2.06 -23.75
C ILE A 736 -34.22 1.64 -22.40
N ASN A 737 -33.38 1.17 -21.48
CA ASN A 737 -33.80 0.76 -20.13
C ASN A 737 -34.30 1.97 -19.32
N HIS A 738 -33.63 3.13 -19.44
CA HIS A 738 -34.04 4.38 -18.82
C HIS A 738 -35.42 4.82 -19.32
N GLN A 739 -35.59 4.89 -20.64
CA GLN A 739 -36.83 5.35 -21.26
C GLN A 739 -38.01 4.43 -20.93
N SER A 740 -37.79 3.10 -20.95
CA SER A 740 -38.79 2.13 -20.51
C SER A 740 -39.16 2.34 -19.05
N PHE A 741 -38.16 2.49 -18.16
CA PHE A 741 -38.38 2.68 -16.74
C PHE A 741 -39.19 3.95 -16.44
N ILE A 742 -38.85 5.09 -17.05
CA ILE A 742 -39.57 6.35 -16.87
C ILE A 742 -41.00 6.26 -17.42
N SER A 743 -41.20 5.67 -18.60
CA SER A 743 -42.53 5.47 -19.20
C SER A 743 -43.43 4.58 -18.34
N ASP A 744 -42.90 3.45 -17.85
CA ASP A 744 -43.62 2.53 -16.97
C ASP A 744 -43.92 3.18 -15.62
N PHE A 745 -42.98 3.95 -15.08
CA PHE A 745 -43.17 4.70 -13.83
C PHE A 745 -44.29 5.74 -13.97
N ILE A 746 -44.29 6.54 -15.02
CA ILE A 746 -45.33 7.56 -15.26
C ILE A 746 -46.71 6.89 -15.38
N LYS A 747 -46.83 5.84 -16.20
CA LYS A 747 -48.10 5.12 -16.41
C LYS A 747 -48.64 4.49 -15.14
N SER A 748 -47.75 3.93 -14.32
CA SER A 748 -48.14 3.20 -13.10
C SER A 748 -48.52 4.10 -11.93
N ASN A 749 -48.22 5.40 -11.99
CA ASN A 749 -48.36 6.34 -10.87
C ASN A 749 -49.16 7.60 -11.23
N GLY A 750 -50.28 7.43 -11.95
CA GLY A 750 -51.24 8.51 -12.19
C GLY A 750 -51.00 9.38 -13.42
N GLY A 751 -49.93 9.12 -14.19
CA GLY A 751 -49.62 9.82 -15.44
C GLY A 751 -48.91 11.16 -15.25
N PHE A 752 -48.41 11.72 -16.36
CA PHE A 752 -47.77 13.05 -16.41
C PHE A 752 -48.49 13.88 -17.48
N PRO A 753 -49.29 14.91 -17.10
CA PRO A 753 -50.00 15.74 -18.07
C PRO A 753 -49.10 16.33 -19.16
N ALA A 754 -47.86 16.67 -18.80
CA ALA A 754 -46.86 17.23 -19.70
C ALA A 754 -46.37 16.28 -20.81
N VAL A 755 -46.59 14.97 -20.72
CA VAL A 755 -46.17 14.04 -21.78
C VAL A 755 -46.98 14.30 -23.05
N PRO A 756 -46.33 14.59 -24.20
CA PRO A 756 -47.04 14.81 -25.46
C PRO A 756 -47.94 13.60 -25.82
N GLY A 757 -49.23 13.86 -26.09
CA GLY A 757 -50.19 12.82 -26.44
C GLY A 757 -50.77 12.02 -25.26
N SER A 758 -50.59 12.46 -24.01
CA SER A 758 -51.08 11.79 -22.79
C SER A 758 -52.60 11.63 -22.67
N ASN A 759 -53.41 12.21 -23.58
CA ASN A 759 -54.88 12.26 -23.52
C ASN A 759 -55.43 12.72 -22.16
N TRP A 760 -54.66 13.53 -21.41
CA TRP A 760 -55.02 14.00 -20.06
C TRP A 760 -56.40 14.67 -20.01
N LEU A 761 -56.73 15.45 -21.03
CA LEU A 761 -58.02 16.15 -21.17
C LEU A 761 -59.24 15.21 -21.09
N VAL A 762 -59.09 13.93 -21.44
CA VAL A 762 -60.17 12.92 -21.37
C VAL A 762 -60.32 12.31 -19.96
N HIS A 763 -59.23 12.24 -19.19
CA HIS A 763 -59.18 11.47 -17.93
C HIS A 763 -58.95 12.32 -16.66
N HIS A 764 -58.76 13.64 -16.80
CA HIS A 764 -58.42 14.54 -15.69
C HIS A 764 -59.44 14.61 -14.54
N HIS A 765 -60.72 14.30 -14.78
CA HIS A 765 -61.75 14.30 -13.74
C HIS A 765 -61.60 13.16 -12.72
N ASN A 766 -60.86 12.10 -13.07
CA ASN A 766 -60.63 10.94 -12.20
C ASN A 766 -59.27 10.98 -11.49
N TYR A 767 -58.50 12.07 -11.63
CA TYR A 767 -57.18 12.15 -11.04
C TYR A 767 -57.26 12.37 -9.53
N ASP A 768 -56.77 11.38 -8.78
CA ASP A 768 -56.76 11.39 -7.32
C ASP A 768 -55.34 11.58 -6.79
N TRP A 769 -54.96 12.84 -6.60
CA TRP A 769 -53.61 13.17 -6.13
C TRP A 769 -53.30 12.56 -4.77
N GLN A 770 -54.30 12.40 -3.89
CA GLN A 770 -54.13 11.87 -2.53
C GLN A 770 -53.75 10.40 -2.56
N GLN A 771 -54.39 9.63 -3.43
CA GLN A 771 -54.00 8.24 -3.68
C GLN A 771 -52.62 8.16 -4.35
N VAL A 772 -52.32 9.02 -5.33
CA VAL A 772 -51.04 9.00 -6.04
C VAL A 772 -49.86 9.25 -5.11
N VAL A 773 -49.92 10.27 -4.24
CA VAL A 773 -48.82 10.54 -3.28
C VAL A 773 -48.67 9.41 -2.27
N GLY A 774 -49.77 8.79 -1.81
CA GLY A 774 -49.73 7.60 -0.96
C GLY A 774 -49.07 6.41 -1.65
N LEU A 775 -49.43 6.13 -2.91
CA LEU A 775 -48.83 5.06 -3.69
C LEU A 775 -47.35 5.30 -4.01
N LEU A 776 -46.95 6.55 -4.27
CA LEU A 776 -45.54 6.90 -4.50
C LEU A 776 -44.71 6.63 -3.25
N ARG A 777 -45.22 6.96 -2.06
CA ARG A 777 -44.58 6.57 -0.80
C ARG A 777 -44.57 5.05 -0.61
N TYR A 778 -45.69 4.36 -0.83
CA TYR A 778 -45.81 2.91 -0.65
C TYR A 778 -45.02 2.07 -1.66
N ARG A 779 -44.64 2.60 -2.81
CA ARG A 779 -43.84 1.86 -3.79
C ARG A 779 -42.37 2.25 -3.79
N TYR A 780 -42.08 3.51 -3.46
CA TYR A 780 -40.77 4.12 -3.70
C TYR A 780 -40.20 4.88 -2.49
N GLY A 781 -40.96 5.05 -1.42
CA GLY A 781 -40.55 5.84 -0.24
C GLY A 781 -40.41 7.33 -0.51
N MET A 782 -41.14 7.87 -1.51
CA MET A 782 -41.10 9.28 -1.87
C MET A 782 -42.15 10.10 -1.10
N ASP A 783 -41.71 11.17 -0.44
CA ASP A 783 -42.57 12.13 0.25
C ASP A 783 -42.80 13.35 -0.62
N ILE A 784 -44.00 13.44 -1.19
CA ILE A 784 -44.41 14.51 -2.09
C ILE A 784 -45.72 15.10 -1.56
N LEU A 785 -45.75 16.41 -1.35
CA LEU A 785 -46.83 17.19 -0.70
C LEU A 785 -47.12 16.85 0.76
N VAL A 786 -47.02 15.59 1.17
CA VAL A 786 -47.24 15.15 2.54
C VAL A 786 -45.97 14.47 3.05
N GLY A 787 -45.29 15.11 4.00
CA GLY A 787 -44.18 14.48 4.72
C GLY A 787 -44.70 13.52 5.77
N LEU A 788 -44.12 12.32 5.83
CA LEU A 788 -44.47 11.30 6.81
C LEU A 788 -43.18 10.74 7.42
N ASP A 789 -42.97 11.03 8.69
CA ASP A 789 -41.82 10.55 9.42
C ASP A 789 -42.24 9.54 10.48
N ILE A 790 -41.40 8.52 10.68
CA ILE A 790 -41.55 7.57 11.79
C ILE A 790 -40.41 7.86 12.76
N ASP A 791 -40.77 8.20 13.98
CA ASP A 791 -39.81 8.41 15.05
C ASP A 791 -40.41 7.95 16.39
N VAL A 792 -39.56 7.93 17.42
CA VAL A 792 -39.94 7.56 18.78
C VAL A 792 -41.17 8.35 19.21
N ASN A 793 -42.17 7.67 19.75
CA ASN A 793 -43.29 8.33 20.40
C ASN A 793 -42.78 8.99 21.70
N TYR A 794 -42.76 10.32 21.78
CA TYR A 794 -42.26 11.01 22.97
C TYR A 794 -43.17 10.88 24.19
N GLU A 795 -44.45 10.52 24.00
CA GLU A 795 -45.36 10.14 25.11
C GLU A 795 -45.09 8.72 25.62
N ASN A 796 -44.55 7.84 24.76
CA ASN A 796 -44.23 6.44 25.08
C ASN A 796 -43.01 5.95 24.27
N VAL A 797 -41.82 6.07 24.86
CA VAL A 797 -40.52 5.75 24.20
C VAL A 797 -40.31 4.28 23.81
N TYR A 798 -41.27 3.40 24.12
CA TYR A 798 -41.25 1.98 23.75
C TYR A 798 -42.04 1.66 22.47
N GLU A 799 -42.50 2.69 21.76
CA GLU A 799 -43.08 2.53 20.43
C GLU A 799 -42.71 3.70 19.51
N ASN A 800 -42.84 3.47 18.21
CA ASN A 800 -42.78 4.52 17.20
C ASN A 800 -44.17 5.15 16.96
N SER A 801 -44.19 6.41 16.54
CA SER A 801 -45.40 7.09 16.04
C SER A 801 -45.13 7.73 14.67
N ILE A 802 -46.21 8.05 13.96
CA ILE A 802 -46.17 8.79 12.70
C ILE A 802 -46.22 10.28 13.02
N TYR A 803 -45.35 11.04 12.38
CA TYR A 803 -45.32 12.50 12.39
C TYR A 803 -45.68 13.02 11.00
N LEU A 804 -46.77 13.78 10.93
CA LEU A 804 -47.16 14.53 9.74
C LEU A 804 -46.26 15.77 9.64
N THR A 805 -45.34 15.73 8.68
CA THR A 805 -44.22 16.68 8.54
C THR A 805 -44.24 17.39 7.18
N GLU A 806 -43.33 18.35 7.02
CA GLU A 806 -43.05 18.99 5.74
C GLU A 806 -42.33 18.01 4.78
N PRO A 807 -42.71 17.93 3.49
CA PRO A 807 -41.99 17.12 2.51
C PRO A 807 -40.66 17.76 2.10
N LYS A 808 -39.83 17.00 1.37
CA LYS A 808 -38.62 17.56 0.72
C LYS A 808 -39.00 18.40 -0.50
N THR A 809 -38.23 19.47 -0.73
CA THR A 809 -38.54 20.51 -1.73
C THR A 809 -37.49 20.59 -2.84
N LEU A 810 -37.86 21.11 -4.02
CA LEU A 810 -36.89 21.44 -5.09
C LEU A 810 -35.97 22.58 -4.66
N LEU A 811 -36.55 23.62 -4.05
CA LEU A 811 -35.81 24.78 -3.59
C LEU A 811 -34.98 24.41 -2.33
N PRO A 812 -33.71 24.83 -2.25
CA PRO A 812 -32.90 24.64 -1.06
C PRO A 812 -33.60 25.16 0.20
N THR A 813 -33.48 24.44 1.32
CA THR A 813 -34.15 24.78 2.60
C THR A 813 -33.89 26.21 3.11
N LYS A 814 -32.74 26.80 2.77
CA LYS A 814 -32.42 28.21 3.09
C LYS A 814 -33.34 29.20 2.38
N LEU A 815 -33.88 28.83 1.23
CA LEU A 815 -34.78 29.61 0.39
C LEU A 815 -36.24 29.19 0.59
N CYS A 816 -36.48 27.89 0.73
CA CYS A 816 -37.79 27.34 0.99
C CYS A 816 -38.14 27.35 2.49
N ASN A 817 -38.48 28.53 3.00
CA ASN A 817 -39.07 28.69 4.33
C ASN A 817 -39.85 30.02 4.42
N ALA A 818 -40.75 30.11 5.40
CA ALA A 818 -41.69 31.19 5.59
C ALA A 818 -41.06 32.58 5.87
N ASN A 819 -39.77 32.63 6.23
CA ASN A 819 -39.05 33.89 6.44
C ASN A 819 -38.38 34.34 5.14
N SER A 820 -37.65 33.44 4.47
CA SER A 820 -37.01 33.73 3.19
C SER A 820 -38.04 34.07 2.11
N SER A 821 -39.18 33.36 2.09
CA SER A 821 -40.28 33.59 1.13
C SER A 821 -40.99 34.94 1.28
N ARG A 822 -40.68 35.75 2.31
CA ARG A 822 -41.19 37.13 2.45
C ARG A 822 -40.35 38.14 1.68
N TYR A 823 -39.08 37.82 1.44
CA TYR A 823 -38.08 38.71 0.84
C TYR A 823 -37.53 38.17 -0.48
N LEU A 824 -37.85 36.93 -0.84
CA LEU A 824 -37.52 36.32 -2.12
C LEU A 824 -38.25 37.06 -3.25
N ASP A 825 -37.46 37.63 -4.16
CA ASP A 825 -37.91 38.16 -5.44
C ASP A 825 -37.69 37.07 -6.51
N ILE A 826 -38.52 37.04 -7.55
CA ILE A 826 -38.39 36.15 -8.72
C ILE A 826 -37.02 36.36 -9.42
N ASN A 827 -36.36 37.48 -9.13
CA ASN A 827 -35.01 37.80 -9.58
C ASN A 827 -33.87 37.18 -8.76
N ASP A 828 -34.15 36.38 -7.71
CA ASP A 828 -33.09 35.71 -6.94
C ASP A 828 -32.34 34.69 -7.82
N PRO A 829 -31.00 34.76 -7.91
CA PRO A 829 -30.21 33.87 -8.76
C PRO A 829 -30.42 32.37 -8.49
N ALA A 830 -30.72 31.99 -7.25
CA ALA A 830 -30.94 30.59 -6.90
C ALA A 830 -32.33 30.10 -7.31
N TYR A 831 -33.35 30.97 -7.28
CA TYR A 831 -34.67 30.67 -7.84
C TYR A 831 -34.56 30.42 -9.35
N GLN A 832 -33.88 31.34 -10.06
CA GLN A 832 -33.64 31.22 -11.50
C GLN A 832 -32.85 29.96 -11.86
N ALA A 833 -31.84 29.62 -11.05
CA ALA A 833 -31.06 28.39 -11.25
C ALA A 833 -31.93 27.13 -11.13
N THR A 834 -32.82 27.07 -10.14
CA THR A 834 -33.78 25.95 -10.01
C THR A 834 -34.77 25.92 -11.16
N GLU A 835 -35.29 27.06 -11.62
CA GLU A 835 -36.21 27.10 -12.76
C GLU A 835 -35.54 26.61 -14.05
N ILE A 836 -34.30 27.02 -14.32
CA ILE A 836 -33.50 26.55 -15.46
C ILE A 836 -33.22 25.05 -15.36
N GLU A 837 -32.89 24.55 -14.16
CA GLU A 837 -32.70 23.12 -13.93
C GLU A 837 -33.99 22.33 -14.22
N VAL A 838 -35.15 22.85 -13.80
CA VAL A 838 -36.46 22.24 -14.09
C VAL A 838 -36.74 22.26 -15.59
N GLU A 839 -36.51 23.37 -16.27
CA GLU A 839 -36.66 23.50 -17.73
C GLU A 839 -35.81 22.45 -18.47
N GLU A 840 -34.50 22.38 -18.18
CA GLU A 840 -33.59 21.47 -18.85
C GLU A 840 -33.91 20.00 -18.55
N ASN A 841 -34.30 19.67 -17.32
CA ASN A 841 -34.77 18.33 -16.97
C ASN A 841 -36.02 17.93 -17.77
N LEU A 842 -37.01 18.81 -17.88
CA LEU A 842 -38.22 18.56 -18.66
C LEU A 842 -37.91 18.36 -20.15
N ARG A 843 -36.99 19.14 -20.71
CA ARG A 843 -36.52 18.97 -22.10
C ARG A 843 -35.82 17.64 -22.29
N LEU A 844 -34.94 17.26 -21.37
CA LEU A 844 -34.17 16.03 -21.46
C LEU A 844 -35.02 14.77 -21.28
N TRP A 845 -35.96 14.77 -20.33
CA TRP A 845 -36.75 13.59 -19.99
C TRP A 845 -37.97 13.39 -20.91
N LEU A 846 -38.62 14.49 -21.32
CA LEU A 846 -39.89 14.45 -22.04
C LEU A 846 -39.80 14.96 -23.48
N SER A 847 -38.62 15.43 -23.93
CA SER A 847 -38.42 16.01 -25.27
C SER A 847 -39.35 17.20 -25.57
N LEU A 848 -39.71 18.00 -24.56
CA LEU A 848 -40.52 19.20 -24.74
C LEU A 848 -39.78 20.28 -25.53
N THR A 849 -40.54 21.11 -26.25
CA THR A 849 -39.96 22.31 -26.85
C THR A 849 -39.54 23.29 -25.76
N LYS A 850 -38.56 24.15 -26.06
CA LYS A 850 -38.04 25.14 -25.10
C LYS A 850 -39.16 25.98 -24.47
N ASN A 851 -40.10 26.45 -25.29
CA ASN A 851 -41.21 27.30 -24.82
C ASN A 851 -42.20 26.54 -23.92
N GLU A 852 -42.46 25.27 -24.19
CA GLU A 852 -43.33 24.44 -23.36
C GLU A 852 -42.66 24.11 -22.03
N ALA A 853 -41.38 23.73 -22.06
CA ALA A 853 -40.60 23.44 -20.87
C ALA A 853 -40.47 24.67 -19.96
N GLN A 854 -40.21 25.85 -20.52
CA GLN A 854 -40.07 27.10 -19.76
C GLN A 854 -41.37 27.51 -19.06
N ARG A 855 -42.52 27.35 -19.72
CA ARG A 855 -43.82 27.64 -19.09
C ARG A 855 -44.11 26.67 -17.95
N LEU A 856 -43.84 25.38 -18.18
CA LEU A 856 -44.09 24.35 -17.20
C LEU A 856 -43.12 24.42 -16.01
N SER A 857 -41.86 24.79 -16.24
CA SER A 857 -40.89 25.00 -15.16
C SER A 857 -41.30 26.16 -14.27
N ALA A 858 -41.74 27.28 -14.85
CA ALA A 858 -42.28 28.41 -14.10
C ALA A 858 -43.47 27.99 -13.21
N ASP A 859 -44.44 27.25 -13.77
CA ASP A 859 -45.60 26.75 -13.02
C ASP A 859 -45.20 25.81 -11.86
N ILE A 860 -44.24 24.91 -12.07
CA ILE A 860 -43.77 23.95 -11.06
C ILE A 860 -43.03 24.66 -9.93
N VAL A 861 -42.14 25.61 -10.27
CA VAL A 861 -41.33 26.33 -9.28
C VAL A 861 -42.19 27.33 -8.50
N ASP A 862 -43.14 28.00 -9.16
CA ASP A 862 -44.13 28.87 -8.49
C ASP A 862 -45.00 28.08 -7.52
N PHE A 863 -45.47 26.89 -7.94
CA PHE A 863 -46.21 26.00 -7.06
C PHE A 863 -45.40 25.59 -5.82
N GLU A 864 -44.13 25.20 -5.98
CA GLU A 864 -43.22 24.90 -4.87
C GLU A 864 -43.03 26.13 -3.96
N TYR A 865 -42.83 27.30 -4.56
CA TYR A 865 -42.63 28.55 -3.84
C TYR A 865 -43.84 28.94 -2.96
N GLU A 866 -45.06 28.76 -3.46
CA GLU A 866 -46.28 28.97 -2.69
C GLU A 866 -46.40 27.99 -1.49
N LEU A 867 -45.89 26.76 -1.61
CA LEU A 867 -45.79 25.82 -0.48
C LEU A 867 -44.77 26.31 0.56
N CYS A 868 -43.60 26.78 0.09
CA CYS A 868 -42.51 27.27 0.94
C CYS A 868 -42.93 28.41 1.89
N LYS A 869 -43.98 29.17 1.56
CA LYS A 869 -44.48 30.30 2.37
C LYS A 869 -44.88 29.95 3.80
N SER A 870 -45.19 28.67 4.05
CA SER A 870 -45.52 28.19 5.39
C SER A 870 -44.63 27.06 5.88
N MET A 871 -43.50 26.81 5.20
CA MET A 871 -42.51 25.83 5.63
C MET A 871 -41.51 26.44 6.61
N GLY A 872 -40.99 25.65 7.54
CA GLY A 872 -39.99 26.09 8.51
C GLY A 872 -40.47 27.15 9.50
N ILE A 873 -41.79 27.37 9.66
CA ILE A 873 -42.37 28.34 10.61
C ILE A 873 -41.91 28.07 12.05
N GLU A 874 -41.83 26.80 12.44
CA GLU A 874 -41.38 26.40 13.79
C GLU A 874 -39.91 26.76 14.05
N LYS A 875 -39.10 26.87 13.00
CA LYS A 875 -37.71 27.35 13.09
C LYS A 875 -37.64 28.88 13.22
N ILE A 876 -38.70 29.60 12.88
CA ILE A 876 -38.81 31.07 12.88
C ILE A 876 -39.47 31.59 14.17
N GLU A 877 -40.51 30.94 14.70
CA GLU A 877 -41.15 31.34 15.97
C GLU A 877 -40.21 31.17 17.18
N ASN A 878 -39.20 30.31 17.07
CA ASN A 878 -38.07 30.21 18.00
C ASN A 878 -37.14 31.44 17.99
N ARG A 879 -37.32 32.42 17.07
CA ARG A 879 -36.54 33.66 17.00
C ARG A 879 -37.19 34.87 17.67
N THR A 880 -38.49 34.83 17.99
CA THR A 880 -39.25 36.04 18.40
C THR A 880 -39.94 35.93 19.76
N SER A 881 -40.10 34.74 20.34
CA SER A 881 -40.75 34.59 21.64
C SER A 881 -39.74 34.57 22.80
N ASN A 882 -39.58 35.72 23.44
CA ASN A 882 -39.02 35.81 24.78
C ASN A 882 -39.91 35.02 25.77
N HIS A 883 -39.28 34.13 26.53
CA HIS A 883 -39.64 33.75 27.91
C HIS A 883 -40.77 32.78 28.26
N ARG A 884 -41.54 32.10 27.38
CA ARG A 884 -42.57 31.15 27.90
C ARG A 884 -42.81 29.78 27.23
N ASN A 885 -42.15 29.40 26.14
CA ASN A 885 -42.66 28.29 25.31
C ASN A 885 -41.77 27.03 25.20
N LEU A 886 -41.04 26.64 26.25
CA LEU A 886 -40.49 25.27 26.33
C LEU A 886 -41.59 24.22 26.56
N GLU A 887 -42.73 24.60 27.14
CA GLU A 887 -43.94 23.77 27.16
C GLU A 887 -44.56 23.59 25.77
N ALA A 888 -44.37 24.55 24.85
CA ALA A 888 -44.93 24.48 23.50
C ALA A 888 -44.18 23.53 22.55
N GLN A 889 -42.86 23.33 22.75
CA GLN A 889 -42.08 22.34 21.96
C GLN A 889 -42.51 20.88 22.22
N ARG A 890 -43.29 20.64 23.29
CA ARG A 890 -43.87 19.33 23.63
C ARG A 890 -45.35 19.21 23.27
N GLN A 891 -45.88 20.13 22.46
CA GLN A 891 -47.32 20.25 22.24
C GLN A 891 -47.72 20.05 20.77
N TYR A 892 -47.06 19.11 20.07
CA TYR A 892 -47.63 18.60 18.83
C TYR A 892 -48.91 17.85 19.18
N SER A 893 -50.04 18.32 18.66
CA SER A 893 -51.32 17.64 18.89
C SER A 893 -51.21 16.18 18.43
N ARG A 894 -51.59 15.26 19.31
CA ARG A 894 -51.66 13.82 19.02
C ARG A 894 -53.12 13.41 18.92
N GLU A 895 -53.56 13.12 17.70
CA GLU A 895 -54.96 12.84 17.43
C GLU A 895 -55.11 11.77 16.35
N THR A 896 -56.34 11.33 16.10
CA THR A 896 -56.63 10.41 14.99
C THR A 896 -56.55 11.14 13.64
N LEU A 897 -56.14 10.42 12.60
CA LEU A 897 -56.09 10.91 11.22
C LEU A 897 -57.44 11.51 10.75
N THR A 898 -58.56 10.92 11.19
CA THR A 898 -59.91 11.44 10.93
C THR A 898 -60.10 12.84 11.52
N LYS A 899 -59.63 13.07 12.75
CA LYS A 899 -59.76 14.36 13.41
C LYS A 899 -58.92 15.43 12.73
N PHE A 900 -57.69 15.11 12.28
CA PHE A 900 -56.89 16.04 11.48
C PHE A 900 -57.51 16.35 10.12
N SER A 901 -58.11 15.35 9.46
CA SER A 901 -58.81 15.56 8.20
C SER A 901 -59.99 16.52 8.37
N ASN A 902 -60.78 16.33 9.45
CA ASN A 902 -61.88 17.21 9.80
C ASN A 902 -61.44 18.65 10.11
N LEU A 903 -60.30 18.83 10.79
CA LEU A 903 -59.74 20.16 11.10
C LEU A 903 -59.40 20.96 9.84
N LEU A 904 -59.07 20.30 8.73
CA LEU A 904 -58.80 20.91 7.43
C LEU A 904 -60.04 20.91 6.51
N ASN A 905 -61.25 20.85 7.09
CA ASN A 905 -62.53 20.79 6.38
C ASN A 905 -62.57 19.67 5.33
N ASN A 906 -61.95 18.52 5.61
CA ASN A 906 -61.82 17.38 4.69
C ASN A 906 -61.21 17.73 3.33
N SER A 907 -60.43 18.81 3.25
CA SER A 907 -59.68 19.17 2.03
C SER A 907 -58.54 18.19 1.75
N ILE A 908 -58.04 17.52 2.79
CA ILE A 908 -57.02 16.47 2.75
C ILE A 908 -57.54 15.31 3.61
N ASP A 909 -57.65 14.12 3.03
CA ASP A 909 -58.00 12.88 3.71
C ASP A 909 -56.72 12.16 4.17
N PHE A 910 -56.29 12.46 5.39
CA PHE A 910 -55.09 11.84 5.96
C PHE A 910 -55.27 10.35 6.20
N ASN A 911 -56.49 9.85 6.45
CA ASN A 911 -56.72 8.42 6.59
C ASN A 911 -56.37 7.71 5.29
N ARG A 912 -56.83 8.25 4.16
CA ARG A 912 -56.54 7.69 2.86
C ARG A 912 -55.06 7.75 2.52
N ILE A 913 -54.44 8.93 2.64
CA ILE A 913 -53.02 9.11 2.31
C ILE A 913 -52.13 8.18 3.13
N VAL A 914 -52.36 8.11 4.45
CA VAL A 914 -51.58 7.24 5.33
C VAL A 914 -51.89 5.76 5.04
N SER A 915 -53.15 5.36 4.90
CA SER A 915 -53.47 3.95 4.62
C SER A 915 -52.87 3.47 3.30
N GLU A 916 -52.91 4.30 2.25
CA GLU A 916 -52.27 4.03 0.97
C GLU A 916 -50.74 3.99 1.11
N SER A 917 -50.16 4.91 1.90
CA SER A 917 -48.70 4.98 2.15
C SER A 917 -48.12 3.75 2.84
N TYR A 918 -48.92 3.09 3.69
CA TYR A 918 -48.50 1.89 4.44
C TYR A 918 -49.07 0.58 3.86
N GLY A 919 -50.00 0.66 2.90
CA GLY A 919 -50.74 -0.48 2.36
C GLY A 919 -51.71 -1.13 3.36
N VAL A 920 -51.79 -0.59 4.58
CA VAL A 920 -52.65 -1.07 5.67
C VAL A 920 -53.26 0.12 6.40
N PRO A 921 -54.50 -0.01 6.92
CA PRO A 921 -55.11 1.06 7.69
C PRO A 921 -54.38 1.27 9.03
N ILE A 922 -54.05 2.52 9.34
CA ILE A 922 -53.39 2.91 10.59
C ILE A 922 -54.43 3.56 11.52
N TYR A 923 -54.75 2.87 12.61
CA TYR A 923 -55.71 3.35 13.62
C TYR A 923 -55.05 4.07 14.80
N LYS A 924 -53.72 4.00 14.91
CA LYS A 924 -52.97 4.67 15.99
C LYS A 924 -53.05 6.19 15.84
N PRO A 925 -53.16 6.95 16.94
CA PRO A 925 -53.01 8.40 16.90
C PRO A 925 -51.62 8.82 16.38
N VAL A 926 -51.60 9.88 15.59
CA VAL A 926 -50.39 10.44 14.95
C VAL A 926 -50.15 11.86 15.44
N PHE A 927 -48.94 12.38 15.26
CA PHE A 927 -48.59 13.75 15.63
C PHE A 927 -48.67 14.68 14.42
N MET A 928 -49.28 15.85 14.60
CA MET A 928 -49.26 16.94 13.61
C MET A 928 -48.06 17.85 13.89
N HIS A 929 -46.96 17.64 13.16
CA HIS A 929 -45.71 18.40 13.32
C HIS A 929 -45.68 19.67 12.46
N ALA A 930 -46.46 19.76 11.38
CA ALA A 930 -46.41 20.92 10.48
C ALA A 930 -47.81 21.50 10.16
N PRO A 931 -48.60 21.92 11.17
CA PRO A 931 -49.99 22.32 10.97
C PRO A 931 -50.14 23.49 9.97
N GLN A 932 -49.29 24.51 10.06
CA GLN A 932 -49.35 25.69 9.18
C GLN A 932 -49.01 25.34 7.72
N TYR A 933 -48.11 24.38 7.52
CA TYR A 933 -47.79 23.87 6.19
C TYR A 933 -49.02 23.20 5.58
N TYR A 934 -49.72 22.33 6.31
CA TYR A 934 -50.90 21.66 5.77
C TYR A 934 -52.07 22.63 5.53
N GLU A 935 -52.25 23.65 6.37
CA GLU A 935 -53.20 24.73 6.07
C GLU A 935 -52.85 25.46 4.75
N GLN A 936 -51.58 25.78 4.55
CA GLN A 936 -51.12 26.42 3.32
C GLN A 936 -51.28 25.48 2.11
N LEU A 937 -50.95 24.20 2.25
CA LEU A 937 -51.17 23.19 1.22
C LEU A 937 -52.63 23.16 0.78
N THR A 938 -53.60 23.23 1.70
CA THR A 938 -55.02 23.30 1.29
C THR A 938 -55.37 24.55 0.48
N LYS A 939 -54.73 25.70 0.77
CA LYS A 939 -54.93 26.95 0.03
C LYS A 939 -54.31 26.86 -1.36
N VAL A 940 -53.09 26.33 -1.47
CA VAL A 940 -52.37 26.16 -2.74
C VAL A 940 -53.12 25.16 -3.63
N LEU A 941 -53.50 24.00 -3.11
CA LEU A 941 -54.26 23.00 -3.86
C LEU A 941 -55.60 23.53 -4.41
N LYS A 942 -56.27 24.45 -3.72
CA LYS A 942 -57.51 25.09 -4.19
C LYS A 942 -57.31 26.14 -5.28
N ARG A 943 -56.11 26.73 -5.37
CA ARG A 943 -55.79 27.80 -6.33
C ARG A 943 -55.29 27.28 -7.66
N HIS A 944 -54.66 26.11 -7.68
CA HIS A 944 -54.07 25.54 -8.89
C HIS A 944 -54.95 24.46 -9.52
N SER A 945 -54.82 24.29 -10.83
CA SER A 945 -55.55 23.26 -11.57
C SER A 945 -55.06 21.85 -11.21
N HIS A 946 -55.92 20.83 -11.41
CA HIS A 946 -55.50 19.43 -11.25
C HIS A 946 -54.29 19.06 -12.13
N ALA A 947 -54.14 19.68 -13.30
CA ALA A 947 -53.00 19.46 -14.18
C ALA A 947 -51.70 20.01 -13.58
N THR A 948 -51.72 21.21 -12.99
CA THR A 948 -50.56 21.80 -12.31
C THR A 948 -50.11 20.93 -11.14
N ILE A 949 -51.05 20.47 -10.32
CA ILE A 949 -50.78 19.58 -9.17
C ILE A 949 -50.16 18.26 -9.65
N ALA A 950 -50.75 17.63 -10.69
CA ALA A 950 -50.24 16.39 -11.25
C ALA A 950 -48.84 16.54 -11.87
N ASN A 951 -48.60 17.65 -12.59
CA ASN A 951 -47.29 17.97 -13.16
C ASN A 951 -46.23 18.14 -12.07
N TYR A 952 -46.56 18.88 -10.99
CA TYR A 952 -45.67 19.05 -9.85
C TYR A 952 -45.33 17.71 -9.20
N ILE A 953 -46.35 16.89 -8.86
CA ILE A 953 -46.15 15.59 -8.21
C ILE A 953 -45.25 14.69 -9.04
N MET A 954 -45.53 14.58 -10.35
CA MET A 954 -44.76 13.69 -11.22
C MET A 954 -43.35 14.22 -11.48
N TYR A 955 -43.18 15.53 -11.67
CA TYR A 955 -41.85 16.12 -11.82
C TYR A 955 -40.99 15.89 -10.58
N ARG A 956 -41.53 16.12 -9.36
CA ARG A 956 -40.85 15.81 -8.10
C ARG A 956 -40.44 14.34 -8.03
N ALA A 957 -41.34 13.44 -8.38
CA ALA A 957 -41.06 12.01 -8.38
C ALA A 957 -39.94 11.63 -9.38
N LEU A 958 -39.95 12.18 -10.60
CA LEU A 958 -38.92 11.92 -11.61
C LEU A 958 -37.57 12.54 -11.23
N SER A 959 -37.56 13.69 -10.54
CA SER A 959 -36.32 14.33 -10.08
C SER A 959 -35.55 13.49 -9.04
N GLU A 960 -36.23 12.63 -8.30
CA GLU A 960 -35.60 11.69 -7.35
C GLU A 960 -35.03 10.42 -8.02
N LEU A 961 -35.42 10.15 -9.27
CA LEU A 961 -35.03 8.95 -10.01
C LEU A 961 -33.88 9.21 -10.98
N ASN A 962 -33.87 10.37 -11.62
CA ASN A 962 -32.93 10.69 -12.70
C ASN A 962 -31.54 11.10 -12.18
N PHE A 963 -30.53 10.95 -13.04
CA PHE A 963 -29.20 11.50 -12.78
C PHE A 963 -29.24 13.04 -12.82
N PRO A 964 -28.38 13.72 -12.04
CA PRO A 964 -28.30 15.18 -12.06
C PRO A 964 -27.72 15.70 -13.38
N LEU A 965 -28.06 16.94 -13.76
CA LEU A 965 -27.64 17.56 -15.03
C LEU A 965 -26.12 17.64 -15.22
N ASN A 966 -25.34 17.69 -14.13
CA ASN A 966 -23.89 17.77 -14.14
C ASN A 966 -23.19 16.40 -14.09
N ASP A 967 -23.92 15.32 -14.32
CA ASP A 967 -23.37 13.98 -14.36
C ASP A 967 -22.41 13.79 -15.54
N ASN A 968 -21.20 13.34 -15.21
CA ASN A 968 -20.12 13.07 -16.15
C ASN A 968 -19.22 11.98 -15.56
N ALA A 969 -18.24 11.50 -16.33
CA ALA A 969 -17.36 10.41 -15.91
C ALA A 969 -16.57 10.72 -14.61
N GLU A 970 -16.30 11.99 -14.32
CA GLU A 970 -15.58 12.44 -13.13
C GLU A 970 -16.49 12.48 -11.89
N ASN A 971 -17.72 12.97 -12.02
CA ASN A 971 -18.67 13.13 -10.92
C ASN A 971 -19.48 11.86 -10.61
N ARG A 972 -19.62 10.95 -11.58
CA ARG A 972 -20.43 9.72 -11.44
C ARG A 972 -20.06 8.87 -10.22
N PRO A 973 -18.76 8.59 -9.93
CA PRO A 973 -18.40 7.76 -8.78
C PRO A 973 -18.86 8.35 -7.44
N PHE A 974 -18.78 9.68 -7.29
CA PHE A 974 -19.26 10.36 -6.10
C PHE A 974 -20.78 10.26 -5.99
N TYR A 975 -21.51 10.52 -7.07
CA TYR A 975 -22.97 10.37 -7.09
C TYR A 975 -23.40 8.96 -6.67
N CYS A 976 -22.77 7.93 -7.25
CA CYS A 976 -23.07 6.54 -6.91
C CYS A 976 -22.77 6.21 -5.45
N ILE A 977 -21.75 6.80 -4.82
CA ILE A 977 -21.51 6.64 -3.38
C ILE A 977 -22.61 7.28 -2.54
N GLN A 978 -23.05 8.50 -2.89
CA GLN A 978 -24.15 9.13 -2.17
C GLN A 978 -25.43 8.29 -2.29
N LEU A 979 -25.65 7.67 -3.46
CA LEU A 979 -26.71 6.69 -3.67
C LEU A 979 -26.57 5.47 -2.75
N MET A 980 -25.37 4.89 -2.64
CA MET A 980 -25.13 3.76 -1.73
C MET A 980 -25.37 4.16 -0.27
N LYS A 981 -24.93 5.35 0.16
CA LYS A 981 -25.17 5.87 1.52
C LYS A 981 -26.66 6.08 1.80
N ARG A 982 -27.42 6.50 0.79
CA ARG A 982 -28.88 6.69 0.89
C ARG A 982 -29.63 5.37 1.03
N TYR A 983 -29.31 4.37 0.21
CA TYR A 983 -30.10 3.12 0.15
C TYR A 983 -29.56 1.99 1.03
N PHE A 984 -28.25 1.94 1.27
CA PHE A 984 -27.59 0.85 1.98
C PHE A 984 -26.62 1.33 3.09
N PRO A 985 -27.02 2.28 3.95
CA PRO A 985 -26.14 2.85 4.97
C PRO A 985 -25.53 1.79 5.89
N LYS A 986 -26.34 0.85 6.41
CA LYS A 986 -25.90 -0.22 7.31
C LYS A 986 -24.91 -1.20 6.66
N ILE A 987 -25.09 -1.50 5.38
CA ILE A 987 -24.20 -2.44 4.68
C ILE A 987 -22.86 -1.77 4.38
N LEU A 988 -22.87 -0.51 3.95
CA LEU A 988 -21.63 0.27 3.83
C LEU A 988 -20.93 0.43 5.18
N GLY A 989 -21.70 0.65 6.23
CA GLY A 989 -21.24 0.70 7.61
C GLY A 989 -20.51 -0.59 8.01
N GLU A 990 -21.09 -1.75 7.74
CA GLU A 990 -20.45 -3.04 8.00
C GLU A 990 -19.15 -3.20 7.20
N MET A 991 -19.19 -2.90 5.90
CA MET A 991 -18.03 -3.03 5.01
C MET A 991 -16.87 -2.12 5.46
N TYR A 992 -17.17 -0.88 5.84
CA TYR A 992 -16.19 0.09 6.33
C TYR A 992 -15.66 -0.31 7.72
N TYR A 993 -16.53 -0.75 8.62
CA TYR A 993 -16.14 -1.25 9.94
C TYR A 993 -15.14 -2.40 9.82
N ARG A 994 -15.42 -3.39 8.97
CA ARG A 994 -14.54 -4.54 8.75
C ARG A 994 -13.17 -4.13 8.18
N ALA A 995 -13.11 -3.08 7.37
CA ALA A 995 -11.89 -2.60 6.75
C ALA A 995 -11.04 -1.71 7.67
N HIS A 996 -11.67 -0.86 8.49
CA HIS A 996 -10.99 0.23 9.20
C HIS A 996 -11.15 0.23 10.72
N ALA A 997 -12.05 -0.57 11.30
CA ALA A 997 -12.24 -0.57 12.75
C ALA A 997 -11.06 -1.22 13.48
N ASN A 998 -10.65 -0.60 14.60
CA ASN A 998 -9.53 -1.03 15.41
C ASN A 998 -9.91 -1.02 16.90
N VAL A 999 -9.88 -2.20 17.53
CA VAL A 999 -10.27 -2.38 18.94
C VAL A 999 -9.39 -1.56 19.90
N MET A 1000 -8.09 -1.43 19.61
CA MET A 1000 -7.18 -0.64 20.45
C MET A 1000 -7.53 0.85 20.43
N GLU A 1001 -7.87 1.38 19.26
CA GLU A 1001 -8.23 2.80 19.13
C GLU A 1001 -9.55 3.10 19.85
N LYS A 1002 -10.50 2.16 19.81
CA LYS A 1002 -11.73 2.23 20.60
C LYS A 1002 -11.41 2.33 22.11
N GLU A 1003 -10.58 1.44 22.65
CA GLU A 1003 -10.23 1.45 24.08
C GLU A 1003 -9.52 2.76 24.49
N GLU A 1004 -8.64 3.30 23.64
CA GLU A 1004 -7.98 4.58 23.87
C GLU A 1004 -8.98 5.75 23.93
N VAL A 1005 -9.96 5.77 23.03
CA VAL A 1005 -10.99 6.81 22.95
C VAL A 1005 -11.98 6.68 24.11
N GLU A 1006 -12.37 5.47 24.51
CA GLU A 1006 -13.16 5.22 25.72
C GLU A 1006 -12.43 5.73 26.97
N SER A 1007 -11.12 5.45 27.08
CA SER A 1007 -10.29 5.99 28.16
C SER A 1007 -10.18 7.52 28.14
N LEU A 1008 -10.13 8.13 26.95
CA LEU A 1008 -10.13 9.58 26.80
C LEU A 1008 -11.48 10.17 27.26
N TYR A 1009 -12.59 9.55 26.88
CA TYR A 1009 -13.94 9.98 27.24
C TYR A 1009 -14.20 9.96 28.75
N GLU A 1010 -13.72 8.94 29.47
CA GLU A 1010 -13.83 8.92 30.94
C GLU A 1010 -13.07 10.09 31.60
N LYS A 1011 -11.95 10.53 31.02
CA LYS A 1011 -11.24 11.74 31.50
C LYS A 1011 -12.07 13.01 31.25
N LEU A 1012 -12.77 13.09 30.13
CA LEU A 1012 -13.70 14.19 29.84
C LEU A 1012 -14.85 14.22 30.85
N LYS A 1013 -15.44 13.06 31.17
CA LYS A 1013 -16.49 12.94 32.20
C LYS A 1013 -16.00 13.45 33.55
N ASN A 1014 -14.81 13.05 33.98
CA ASN A 1014 -14.23 13.53 35.25
C ASN A 1014 -14.02 15.05 35.25
N SER A 1015 -13.55 15.64 34.15
CA SER A 1015 -13.43 17.10 34.05
C SER A 1015 -14.78 17.82 33.97
N PHE A 1016 -15.80 17.19 33.39
CA PHE A 1016 -17.16 17.74 33.35
C PHE A 1016 -17.84 17.66 34.72
N ASP A 1017 -17.60 16.60 35.51
CA ASP A 1017 -18.11 16.46 36.88
C ASP A 1017 -17.72 17.66 37.75
N LEU A 1018 -16.47 18.13 37.63
CA LEU A 1018 -15.99 19.34 38.31
C LEU A 1018 -16.74 20.62 37.89
N SER A 1019 -17.29 20.64 36.67
CA SER A 1019 -18.10 21.77 36.18
C SER A 1019 -19.50 21.79 36.78
N LEU A 1020 -19.97 20.68 37.37
CA LEU A 1020 -21.24 20.62 38.11
C LEU A 1020 -21.12 21.13 39.55
N GLU A 1021 -19.90 21.33 40.06
CA GLU A 1021 -19.62 21.82 41.42
C GLU A 1021 -19.66 23.35 41.54
N GLN A 1022 -20.14 24.06 40.52
CA GLN A 1022 -20.19 25.53 40.55
C GLN A 1022 -21.25 26.03 41.53
N GLU A 1023 -20.95 27.10 42.28
CA GLU A 1023 -21.82 27.65 43.33
C GLU A 1023 -23.21 28.08 42.86
N TRP A 1024 -23.39 28.32 41.56
CA TRP A 1024 -24.68 28.71 40.99
C TRP A 1024 -25.59 27.51 40.65
N ILE A 1025 -25.08 26.29 40.78
CA ILE A 1025 -25.82 25.05 40.54
C ILE A 1025 -26.30 24.51 41.89
N GLU A 1026 -27.62 24.47 42.08
CA GLU A 1026 -28.25 23.97 43.30
C GLU A 1026 -27.92 22.48 43.54
N ASP A 1027 -27.88 22.07 44.81
CA ASP A 1027 -27.51 20.70 45.21
C ASP A 1027 -28.42 19.63 44.59
N SER A 1028 -29.71 19.94 44.39
CA SER A 1028 -30.68 19.08 43.71
C SER A 1028 -30.29 18.84 42.25
N THR A 1029 -30.04 19.91 41.50
CA THR A 1029 -29.55 19.86 40.11
C THR A 1029 -28.21 19.16 40.01
N ARG A 1030 -27.30 19.43 40.94
CA ARG A 1030 -25.96 18.83 40.97
C ARG A 1030 -26.05 17.30 41.07
N ARG A 1031 -26.83 16.77 42.01
CA ARG A 1031 -27.02 15.32 42.18
C ARG A 1031 -27.64 14.67 40.93
N LEU A 1032 -28.63 15.34 40.32
CA LEU A 1032 -29.24 14.89 39.08
C LEU A 1032 -28.23 14.87 37.93
N GLY A 1033 -27.43 15.93 37.81
CA GLY A 1033 -26.39 16.07 36.80
C GLY A 1033 -25.34 14.98 36.89
N LYS A 1034 -24.84 14.70 38.10
CA LYS A 1034 -23.88 13.61 38.34
C LYS A 1034 -24.47 12.23 38.04
N SER A 1035 -25.72 11.99 38.45
CA SER A 1035 -26.43 10.73 38.16
C SER A 1035 -26.66 10.52 36.66
N LYS A 1036 -26.91 11.61 35.91
CA LYS A 1036 -27.01 11.57 34.45
C LYS A 1036 -25.64 11.31 33.83
N LEU A 1037 -24.61 12.06 34.23
CA LEU A 1037 -23.24 11.94 33.75
C LEU A 1037 -22.68 10.52 33.90
N SER A 1038 -22.91 9.89 35.05
CA SER A 1038 -22.43 8.53 35.31
C SER A 1038 -23.04 7.47 34.40
N LYS A 1039 -24.20 7.75 33.78
CA LYS A 1039 -24.92 6.82 32.89
C LYS A 1039 -24.58 7.04 31.41
N LEU A 1040 -23.92 8.14 31.06
CA LEU A 1040 -23.56 8.45 29.67
C LEU A 1040 -22.28 7.72 29.29
N ASN A 1041 -22.41 6.75 28.38
CA ASN A 1041 -21.30 6.03 27.77
C ASN A 1041 -21.22 6.33 26.27
N ILE A 1042 -20.03 6.18 25.69
CA ILE A 1042 -19.87 6.22 24.23
C ILE A 1042 -20.25 4.87 23.61
N TYR A 1043 -20.80 4.92 22.41
CA TYR A 1043 -21.22 3.78 21.62
C TYR A 1043 -20.64 3.89 20.21
N PHE A 1044 -19.89 2.88 19.82
CA PHE A 1044 -19.43 2.70 18.45
C PHE A 1044 -20.43 1.82 17.69
N PRO A 1045 -20.80 2.16 16.45
CA PRO A 1045 -21.62 1.29 15.61
C PRO A 1045 -21.00 -0.11 15.48
N THR A 1046 -21.80 -1.14 15.75
CA THR A 1046 -21.44 -2.56 15.58
C THR A 1046 -22.39 -3.24 14.60
N TYR A 1047 -21.91 -4.29 13.95
CA TYR A 1047 -22.62 -4.96 12.85
C TYR A 1047 -22.74 -6.47 13.09
N ASP A 1048 -23.11 -6.86 14.32
CA ASP A 1048 -23.23 -8.27 14.72
C ASP A 1048 -24.30 -9.03 13.92
N LYS A 1049 -25.27 -8.31 13.34
CA LYS A 1049 -26.29 -8.83 12.43
C LYS A 1049 -26.38 -7.94 11.20
N VAL A 1050 -25.80 -8.41 10.09
CA VAL A 1050 -25.88 -7.69 8.80
C VAL A 1050 -27.31 -7.79 8.25
N PRO A 1051 -27.92 -6.67 7.81
CA PRO A 1051 -29.24 -6.71 7.18
C PRO A 1051 -29.25 -7.63 5.96
N SER A 1052 -30.26 -8.49 5.87
CA SER A 1052 -30.46 -9.33 4.69
C SER A 1052 -31.03 -8.51 3.54
N LEU A 1053 -30.45 -8.63 2.35
CA LEU A 1053 -31.05 -8.16 1.10
C LEU A 1053 -31.64 -9.37 0.36
N PRO A 1054 -32.97 -9.58 0.38
CA PRO A 1054 -33.59 -10.77 -0.21
C PRO A 1054 -33.49 -10.77 -1.74
N ASN A 1055 -33.76 -9.64 -2.39
CA ASN A 1055 -33.77 -9.54 -3.84
C ASN A 1055 -32.34 -9.55 -4.44
N GLU A 1056 -32.19 -10.08 -5.65
CA GLU A 1056 -30.92 -10.04 -6.40
C GLU A 1056 -30.87 -8.83 -7.32
N PHE A 1057 -29.69 -8.25 -7.51
CA PHE A 1057 -29.48 -7.17 -8.48
C PHE A 1057 -29.01 -7.73 -9.83
N VAL A 1058 -29.62 -7.24 -10.90
CA VAL A 1058 -29.33 -7.64 -12.28
C VAL A 1058 -28.11 -6.89 -12.79
N SER A 1059 -27.15 -7.63 -13.35
CA SER A 1059 -25.98 -7.03 -13.98
C SER A 1059 -26.41 -6.24 -15.23
N ASN A 1060 -25.91 -5.01 -15.39
CA ASN A 1060 -26.17 -4.11 -16.52
C ASN A 1060 -27.56 -3.46 -16.60
N ASN A 1061 -28.37 -3.50 -15.53
CA ASN A 1061 -29.64 -2.76 -15.49
C ASN A 1061 -29.78 -1.96 -14.18
N TYR A 1062 -29.19 -0.76 -14.18
CA TYR A 1062 -29.24 0.15 -13.04
C TYR A 1062 -30.66 0.54 -12.65
N TRP A 1063 -31.52 0.87 -13.62
CA TRP A 1063 -32.88 1.37 -13.36
C TRP A 1063 -33.77 0.30 -12.70
N HIS A 1064 -33.65 -0.95 -13.13
CA HIS A 1064 -34.29 -2.08 -12.46
C HIS A 1064 -33.77 -2.25 -11.02
N ASN A 1065 -32.46 -2.19 -10.83
CA ASN A 1065 -31.86 -2.33 -9.51
C ASN A 1065 -32.22 -1.16 -8.57
N LEU A 1066 -32.34 0.06 -9.10
CA LEU A 1066 -32.78 1.23 -8.36
C LEU A 1066 -34.20 1.02 -7.83
N LYS A 1067 -35.11 0.49 -8.66
CA LYS A 1067 -36.46 0.12 -8.21
C LYS A 1067 -36.44 -0.87 -7.06
N ILE A 1068 -35.59 -1.90 -7.13
CA ILE A 1068 -35.41 -2.88 -6.04
C ILE A 1068 -34.87 -2.16 -4.78
N ALA A 1069 -33.81 -1.37 -4.91
CA ALA A 1069 -33.20 -0.63 -3.79
C ALA A 1069 -34.20 0.28 -3.07
N MET A 1070 -35.06 0.97 -3.83
CA MET A 1070 -36.12 1.81 -3.29
C MET A 1070 -37.18 1.00 -2.55
N SER A 1071 -37.56 -0.17 -3.08
CA SER A 1071 -38.48 -1.08 -2.39
C SER A 1071 -37.92 -1.53 -1.04
N GLU A 1072 -36.64 -1.92 -0.98
CA GLU A 1072 -35.98 -2.37 0.24
C GLU A 1072 -35.95 -1.27 1.32
N VAL A 1073 -35.55 -0.04 0.96
CA VAL A 1073 -35.57 1.10 1.90
C VAL A 1073 -36.97 1.38 2.38
N LYS A 1074 -37.95 1.32 1.48
CA LYS A 1074 -39.35 1.51 1.83
C LYS A 1074 -39.82 0.44 2.81
N ASP A 1075 -39.54 -0.84 2.56
CA ASP A 1075 -39.92 -1.95 3.45
C ASP A 1075 -39.26 -1.78 4.83
N TYR A 1076 -38.00 -1.36 4.88
CA TYR A 1076 -37.32 -1.04 6.13
C TYR A 1076 -38.03 0.09 6.89
N GLN A 1077 -38.35 1.22 6.23
CA GLN A 1077 -39.06 2.34 6.86
C GLN A 1077 -40.46 1.94 7.33
N LEU A 1078 -41.22 1.20 6.53
CA LEU A 1078 -42.56 0.73 6.89
C LEU A 1078 -42.55 -0.15 8.14
N ASN A 1079 -41.54 -1.02 8.27
CA ASN A 1079 -41.43 -1.91 9.43
C ASN A 1079 -41.10 -1.18 10.74
N ARG A 1080 -40.54 0.04 10.68
CA ARG A 1080 -40.20 0.81 11.88
C ARG A 1080 -41.42 1.06 12.76
N ILE A 1081 -42.59 1.36 12.19
CA ILE A 1081 -43.81 1.63 12.99
C ILE A 1081 -44.26 0.41 13.82
N PHE A 1082 -43.84 -0.80 13.43
CA PHE A 1082 -44.18 -2.05 14.08
C PHE A 1082 -43.04 -2.62 14.95
N GLU A 1083 -41.93 -1.88 15.12
CA GLU A 1083 -40.84 -2.27 16.03
C GLU A 1083 -41.37 -2.41 17.47
N ILE A 1084 -40.91 -3.47 18.14
CA ILE A 1084 -41.27 -3.79 19.53
C ILE A 1084 -40.10 -3.43 20.43
N GLY A 1085 -40.37 -2.65 21.49
CA GLY A 1085 -39.35 -2.19 22.44
C GLY A 1085 -38.86 -0.78 22.13
N THR A 1086 -37.75 -0.37 22.73
CA THR A 1086 -37.18 0.98 22.48
C THR A 1086 -36.74 1.09 21.02
N PRO A 1087 -37.36 1.96 20.21
CA PRO A 1087 -37.06 2.03 18.79
C PRO A 1087 -35.62 2.46 18.49
N SER A 1088 -35.12 2.05 17.33
CA SER A 1088 -33.83 2.55 16.85
C SER A 1088 -33.96 3.99 16.34
N PRO A 1089 -32.92 4.85 16.53
CA PRO A 1089 -32.94 6.22 16.01
C PRO A 1089 -33.28 6.27 14.52
N LYS A 1090 -33.98 7.32 14.07
CA LYS A 1090 -34.27 7.49 12.62
C LYS A 1090 -32.99 7.68 11.80
N ASP A 1091 -32.02 8.41 12.34
CA ASP A 1091 -30.75 8.75 11.72
C ASP A 1091 -29.58 8.01 12.40
N GLU A 1092 -29.67 6.68 12.51
CA GLU A 1092 -28.59 5.84 13.08
C GLU A 1092 -27.22 6.25 12.53
N LEU A 1093 -26.24 6.29 13.43
CA LEU A 1093 -24.87 6.63 13.07
C LEU A 1093 -24.17 5.41 12.48
N GLU A 1094 -23.63 5.55 11.27
CA GLU A 1094 -22.87 4.49 10.62
C GLU A 1094 -21.36 4.61 10.86
N SER A 1095 -20.63 3.51 10.72
CA SER A 1095 -19.19 3.46 10.99
C SER A 1095 -18.37 4.43 10.16
N TYR A 1096 -18.71 4.63 8.88
CA TYR A 1096 -18.00 5.55 7.99
C TYR A 1096 -18.29 7.03 8.30
N GLU A 1097 -19.24 7.34 9.17
CA GLU A 1097 -19.55 8.73 9.47
C GLU A 1097 -18.50 9.39 10.36
N ILE A 1098 -18.38 10.72 10.23
CA ILE A 1098 -17.39 11.52 10.95
C ILE A 1098 -18.00 12.42 12.05
N ARG A 1099 -19.18 12.06 12.56
CA ARG A 1099 -19.90 12.85 13.57
C ARG A 1099 -20.00 12.12 14.90
N THR A 1100 -20.22 12.91 15.95
CA THR A 1100 -20.61 12.45 17.29
C THR A 1100 -22.02 12.91 17.59
N VAL A 1101 -22.85 12.07 18.19
CA VAL A 1101 -24.28 12.38 18.41
C VAL A 1101 -24.73 11.95 19.80
N TYR A 1102 -25.29 12.87 20.59
CA TYR A 1102 -25.97 12.51 21.83
C TYR A 1102 -27.39 11.98 21.53
N ARG A 1103 -27.73 10.82 22.08
CA ARG A 1103 -29.06 10.19 21.98
C ARG A 1103 -29.76 10.24 23.34
N PRO A 1104 -30.70 11.18 23.57
CA PRO A 1104 -31.36 11.32 24.87
C PRO A 1104 -32.11 10.04 25.29
N TYR A 1105 -32.88 9.44 24.38
CA TYR A 1105 -33.72 8.27 24.68
C TYR A 1105 -32.90 7.01 24.97
N HIS A 1106 -31.76 6.86 24.30
CA HIS A 1106 -30.84 5.72 24.49
C HIS A 1106 -29.76 5.99 25.54
N LYS A 1107 -29.70 7.21 26.09
CA LYS A 1107 -28.76 7.66 27.14
C LYS A 1107 -27.29 7.37 26.80
N ARG A 1108 -26.91 7.58 25.53
CA ARG A 1108 -25.57 7.30 25.02
C ARG A 1108 -25.08 8.38 24.07
N ILE A 1109 -23.78 8.43 23.86
CA ILE A 1109 -23.13 9.25 22.83
C ILE A 1109 -22.60 8.32 21.75
N GLU A 1110 -23.05 8.50 20.52
CA GLU A 1110 -22.59 7.70 19.38
C GLU A 1110 -21.40 8.37 18.72
N ILE A 1111 -20.40 7.57 18.30
CA ILE A 1111 -19.20 8.03 17.58
C ILE A 1111 -18.92 7.11 16.38
N GLY A 1112 -18.70 7.72 15.20
CA GLY A 1112 -18.38 6.98 13.97
C GLY A 1112 -16.90 6.61 13.91
N TRP A 1113 -16.59 5.44 13.35
CA TRP A 1113 -15.22 4.97 13.13
C TRP A 1113 -14.43 5.83 12.14
N GLY A 1114 -15.13 6.52 11.22
CA GLY A 1114 -14.54 7.47 10.30
C GLY A 1114 -13.79 8.61 10.99
N LEU A 1115 -14.20 9.02 12.20
CA LEU A 1115 -13.47 10.00 13.01
C LEU A 1115 -12.09 9.51 13.46
N LEU A 1116 -11.87 8.19 13.51
CA LEU A 1116 -10.61 7.60 13.96
C LEU A 1116 -9.59 7.44 12.82
N GLN A 1117 -9.76 8.19 11.73
CA GLN A 1117 -8.85 8.21 10.61
C GLN A 1117 -8.04 9.51 10.55
N LEU A 1118 -6.87 9.47 9.90
CA LEU A 1118 -6.12 10.68 9.55
C LEU A 1118 -6.96 11.61 8.64
N PRO A 1119 -6.92 12.94 8.86
CA PRO A 1119 -5.99 13.68 9.74
C PRO A 1119 -6.43 13.81 11.21
N HIS A 1120 -7.63 13.35 11.57
CA HIS A 1120 -8.25 13.60 12.88
C HIS A 1120 -7.72 12.73 14.01
N TYR A 1121 -7.34 11.49 13.70
CA TYR A 1121 -6.82 10.57 14.70
C TYR A 1121 -5.67 9.72 14.18
N HIS A 1122 -4.70 9.51 15.04
CA HIS A 1122 -3.70 8.46 14.93
C HIS A 1122 -3.06 8.24 16.31
N HIS A 1123 -2.94 6.99 16.76
CA HIS A 1123 -2.47 6.66 18.11
C HIS A 1123 -1.04 7.15 18.44
N HIS A 1124 -0.20 7.43 17.44
CA HIS A 1124 1.14 8.02 17.63
C HIS A 1124 1.17 9.56 17.72
N LEU A 1125 0.04 10.25 17.55
CA LEU A 1125 -0.01 11.71 17.72
C LEU A 1125 -0.02 12.07 19.22
N PRO A 1126 0.55 13.23 19.60
CA PRO A 1126 0.52 13.73 20.98
C PRO A 1126 -0.89 13.72 21.59
N ASN A 1127 -1.00 13.46 22.89
CA ASN A 1127 -2.29 13.55 23.58
C ASN A 1127 -2.86 14.96 23.48
N ALA A 1128 -2.03 16.01 23.52
CA ALA A 1128 -2.46 17.37 23.24
C ALA A 1128 -3.36 17.46 21.99
N MET A 1129 -2.97 16.81 20.89
CA MET A 1129 -3.76 16.79 19.65
C MET A 1129 -5.02 15.95 19.78
N ARG A 1130 -4.91 14.75 20.35
CA ARG A 1130 -6.06 13.84 20.51
C ARG A 1130 -7.17 14.48 21.36
N PHE A 1131 -6.81 15.18 22.42
CA PHE A 1131 -7.76 15.96 23.22
C PHE A 1131 -8.30 17.17 22.44
N ALA A 1132 -7.46 17.87 21.66
CA ALA A 1132 -7.92 19.04 20.89
C ALA A 1132 -8.92 18.68 19.77
N ILE A 1133 -8.82 17.48 19.20
CA ILE A 1133 -9.64 17.02 18.07
C ILE A 1133 -10.78 16.13 18.55
N ILE A 1134 -10.46 14.89 18.93
CA ILE A 1134 -11.47 13.89 19.34
C ILE A 1134 -12.04 14.25 20.70
N GLY A 1135 -11.20 14.72 21.63
CA GLY A 1135 -11.65 15.15 22.94
C GLY A 1135 -12.63 16.31 22.89
N GLN A 1136 -12.40 17.30 22.01
CA GLN A 1136 -13.33 18.40 21.79
C GLN A 1136 -14.66 17.90 21.20
N LYS A 1137 -14.65 17.09 20.14
CA LYS A 1137 -15.90 16.57 19.52
C LYS A 1137 -16.73 15.74 20.51
N LEU A 1138 -16.08 14.88 21.30
CA LEU A 1138 -16.75 14.09 22.34
C LEU A 1138 -17.26 14.97 23.49
N ALA A 1139 -16.49 15.98 23.91
CA ALA A 1139 -16.93 16.93 24.93
C ALA A 1139 -18.13 17.75 24.46
N GLU A 1140 -18.17 18.16 23.18
CA GLU A 1140 -19.32 18.86 22.58
C GLU A 1140 -20.59 18.00 22.62
N ALA A 1141 -20.48 16.71 22.24
CA ALA A 1141 -21.58 15.77 22.35
C ALA A 1141 -22.01 15.56 23.82
N LEU A 1142 -21.05 15.47 24.76
CA LEU A 1142 -21.33 15.35 26.19
C LEU A 1142 -22.08 16.57 26.73
N ILE A 1143 -21.62 17.78 26.41
CA ILE A 1143 -22.23 19.04 26.85
C ILE A 1143 -23.66 19.17 26.30
N SER A 1144 -23.92 18.69 25.08
CA SER A 1144 -25.28 18.71 24.53
C SER A 1144 -26.30 17.90 25.36
N ALA A 1145 -25.84 16.97 26.20
CA ALA A 1145 -26.69 16.25 27.15
C ALA A 1145 -27.11 17.09 28.37
N PHE A 1146 -26.44 18.22 28.60
CA PHE A 1146 -26.63 19.14 29.74
C PHE A 1146 -26.89 20.58 29.29
N ASP A 1147 -27.19 20.81 28.01
CA ASP A 1147 -27.75 22.07 27.56
C ASP A 1147 -29.26 22.15 27.87
N GLU A 1148 -29.89 23.28 27.57
CA GLU A 1148 -31.30 23.53 27.81
C GLU A 1148 -32.23 22.42 27.26
N ARG A 1149 -31.93 21.87 26.06
CA ARG A 1149 -32.70 20.73 25.53
C ARG A 1149 -32.24 19.41 26.14
N GLY A 1150 -30.95 19.24 26.40
CA GLY A 1150 -30.40 18.04 27.03
C GLY A 1150 -31.04 17.75 28.39
N TRP A 1151 -31.18 18.77 29.25
CA TRP A 1151 -31.86 18.67 30.54
C TRP A 1151 -33.35 18.36 30.42
N THR A 1152 -34.00 18.92 29.40
CA THR A 1152 -35.45 18.77 29.19
C THR A 1152 -35.80 17.62 28.26
N ALA A 1153 -34.86 16.85 27.72
CA ALA A 1153 -35.15 15.74 26.80
C ALA A 1153 -35.46 14.40 27.49
N ASP A 1154 -35.14 14.23 28.78
CA ASP A 1154 -35.43 13.00 29.52
C ASP A 1154 -36.91 12.95 29.94
N TYR A 1155 -37.72 12.09 29.31
CA TYR A 1155 -39.14 11.94 29.63
C TYR A 1155 -39.39 11.07 30.87
N ALA A 1156 -39.60 11.75 31.98
CA ALA A 1156 -40.51 11.47 33.09
C ALA A 1156 -40.46 12.76 33.91
N GLY A 1157 -41.58 13.29 34.40
CA GLY A 1157 -41.65 14.60 35.07
C GLY A 1157 -40.88 14.77 36.40
N TYR A 1158 -39.66 14.23 36.52
CA TYR A 1158 -38.92 14.11 37.78
C TYR A 1158 -37.40 14.34 37.70
N ASN A 1159 -36.80 14.69 36.56
CA ASN A 1159 -35.35 14.97 36.48
C ASN A 1159 -35.01 16.27 35.74
N ASN A 1160 -35.82 17.32 35.89
CA ASN A 1160 -35.41 18.65 35.44
C ASN A 1160 -34.41 19.24 36.43
N TRP A 1161 -33.45 20.02 35.94
CA TRP A 1161 -32.72 20.94 36.80
C TRP A 1161 -33.69 21.88 37.55
N ASP A 1162 -33.27 22.32 38.73
CA ASP A 1162 -34.00 23.26 39.56
C ASP A 1162 -34.24 24.61 38.84
N MET A 1163 -35.34 25.29 39.18
CA MET A 1163 -35.74 26.55 38.54
C MET A 1163 -34.72 27.69 38.75
N ASP A 1164 -34.09 27.77 39.93
CA ASP A 1164 -33.07 28.77 40.20
C ASP A 1164 -31.79 28.50 39.39
N THR A 1165 -31.42 27.22 39.27
CA THR A 1165 -30.29 26.81 38.41
C THR A 1165 -30.58 27.16 36.94
N ALA A 1166 -31.80 26.89 36.46
CA ALA A 1166 -32.21 27.23 35.10
C ALA A 1166 -32.18 28.75 34.85
N ALA A 1167 -32.72 29.56 35.78
CA ALA A 1167 -32.70 31.01 35.69
C ALA A 1167 -31.26 31.55 35.58
N ARG A 1168 -30.36 31.09 36.45
CA ARG A 1168 -28.94 31.48 36.43
C ARG A 1168 -28.22 31.02 35.15
N PHE A 1169 -28.56 29.85 34.62
CA PHE A 1169 -28.04 29.39 33.33
C PHE A 1169 -28.46 30.34 32.19
N HIS A 1170 -29.72 30.77 32.15
CA HIS A 1170 -30.22 31.71 31.15
C HIS A 1170 -29.55 33.08 31.26
N GLU A 1171 -29.37 33.62 32.47
CA GLU A 1171 -28.66 34.88 32.70
C GLU A 1171 -27.21 34.81 32.17
N ARG A 1172 -26.49 33.73 32.49
CA ARG A 1172 -25.13 33.50 32.00
C ARG A 1172 -25.07 33.33 30.49
N SER A 1173 -26.02 32.62 29.91
CA SER A 1173 -26.15 32.45 28.46
C SER A 1173 -26.41 33.78 27.74
N ALA A 1174 -27.25 34.64 28.32
CA ALA A 1174 -27.51 35.98 27.82
C ALA A 1174 -26.27 36.88 27.90
N CYS A 1175 -25.52 36.80 29.00
CA CYS A 1175 -24.24 37.51 29.15
C CYS A 1175 -23.23 37.08 28.09
N TYR A 1176 -23.07 35.77 27.86
CA TYR A 1176 -22.19 35.22 26.82
C TYR A 1176 -22.60 35.69 25.42
N ARG A 1177 -23.91 35.71 25.14
CA ARG A 1177 -24.46 36.24 23.88
C ARG A 1177 -24.06 37.70 23.66
N GLN A 1178 -24.20 38.55 24.68
CA GLN A 1178 -23.83 39.96 24.61
C GLN A 1178 -22.33 40.14 24.39
N GLN A 1179 -21.50 39.35 25.09
CA GLN A 1179 -20.05 39.39 24.96
C GLN A 1179 -19.58 39.09 23.52
N ILE A 1180 -20.12 38.03 22.91
CA ILE A 1180 -19.76 37.66 21.53
C ILE A 1180 -20.34 38.64 20.50
N GLY A 1181 -21.58 39.10 20.69
CA GLY A 1181 -22.20 40.09 19.82
C GLY A 1181 -21.39 41.39 19.74
N ASN A 1182 -20.83 41.82 20.87
CA ASN A 1182 -19.94 42.99 20.92
C ASN A 1182 -18.57 42.71 20.26
N TYR A 1183 -18.04 41.50 20.39
CA TYR A 1183 -16.75 41.12 19.79
C TYR A 1183 -16.79 41.06 18.25
N LEU A 1184 -17.90 40.60 17.67
CA LEU A 1184 -18.06 40.41 16.22
C LEU A 1184 -18.67 41.63 15.47
N GLN A 1185 -18.32 42.85 15.87
CA GLN A 1185 -18.74 44.11 15.21
C GLN A 1185 -20.26 44.37 15.14
N ASN A 1186 -20.96 44.29 16.28
CA ASN A 1186 -22.29 44.89 16.49
C ASN A 1186 -23.47 44.34 15.66
N ASP A 1187 -23.41 43.11 15.13
CA ASP A 1187 -24.65 42.42 14.71
C ASP A 1187 -25.26 41.64 15.90
N LEU A 1188 -25.82 42.38 16.85
CA LEU A 1188 -26.60 41.82 17.98
C LEU A 1188 -27.74 40.89 17.49
N ASN A 1189 -28.22 41.08 16.26
CA ASN A 1189 -29.32 40.31 15.70
C ASN A 1189 -28.87 38.95 15.15
N SER A 1190 -27.60 38.80 14.76
CA SER A 1190 -27.02 37.53 14.27
C SER A 1190 -27.10 36.38 15.28
N PHE A 1191 -27.16 36.69 16.58
CA PHE A 1191 -27.23 35.73 17.69
C PHE A 1191 -28.58 35.73 18.44
N ASN A 1192 -29.61 36.40 17.91
CA ASN A 1192 -31.00 36.15 18.34
C ASN A 1192 -31.48 34.73 17.97
N ASP A 1193 -30.74 34.03 17.10
CA ASP A 1193 -30.94 32.62 16.79
C ASP A 1193 -30.45 31.73 17.95
N THR A 1194 -31.39 31.24 18.76
CA THR A 1194 -31.14 30.36 19.91
C THR A 1194 -30.31 29.13 19.55
N LYS A 1195 -30.40 28.64 18.30
CA LYS A 1195 -29.61 27.50 17.83
C LYS A 1195 -28.12 27.85 17.69
N LYS A 1196 -27.79 28.98 17.04
CA LYS A 1196 -26.40 29.42 16.85
C LYS A 1196 -25.71 29.69 18.19
N LEU A 1197 -26.42 30.36 19.11
CA LEU A 1197 -25.91 30.62 20.46
C LEU A 1197 -25.62 29.30 21.20
N ARG A 1198 -26.52 28.32 21.12
CA ARG A 1198 -26.35 27.01 21.75
C ARG A 1198 -25.15 26.24 21.17
N GLU A 1199 -25.00 26.20 19.86
CA GLU A 1199 -23.85 25.57 19.19
C GLU A 1199 -22.53 26.21 19.64
N LEU A 1200 -22.49 27.54 19.73
CA LEU A 1200 -21.30 28.26 20.16
C LEU A 1200 -20.98 28.07 21.65
N LEU A 1201 -22.00 28.04 22.51
CA LEU A 1201 -21.86 27.69 23.93
C LEU A 1201 -21.32 26.25 24.10
N GLY A 1202 -21.87 25.31 23.33
CA GLY A 1202 -21.44 23.91 23.31
C GLY A 1202 -19.98 23.77 22.90
N LYS A 1203 -19.59 24.36 21.77
CA LYS A 1203 -18.21 24.33 21.26
C LYS A 1203 -17.21 24.99 22.21
N SER A 1204 -17.52 26.18 22.72
CA SER A 1204 -16.66 26.91 23.66
C SER A 1204 -16.46 26.14 24.97
N SER A 1205 -17.54 25.59 25.52
CA SER A 1205 -17.49 24.75 26.71
C SER A 1205 -16.71 23.46 26.45
N ALA A 1206 -16.84 22.86 25.27
CA ALA A 1206 -16.17 21.62 24.89
C ALA A 1206 -14.64 21.77 24.86
N VAL A 1207 -14.15 22.87 24.30
CA VAL A 1207 -12.71 23.19 24.30
C VAL A 1207 -12.18 23.28 25.73
N ARG A 1208 -12.92 23.96 26.63
CA ARG A 1208 -12.53 24.08 28.04
C ARG A 1208 -12.49 22.73 28.73
N ILE A 1209 -13.50 21.87 28.54
CA ILE A 1209 -13.54 20.53 29.13
C ILE A 1209 -12.40 19.66 28.58
N ALA A 1210 -12.19 19.66 27.27
CA ALA A 1210 -11.12 18.90 26.63
C ALA A 1210 -9.73 19.35 27.12
N PHE A 1211 -9.50 20.66 27.21
CA PHE A 1211 -8.24 21.23 27.70
C PHE A 1211 -8.00 20.93 29.17
N ASN A 1212 -9.01 21.09 30.04
CA ASN A 1212 -8.89 20.75 31.47
C ASN A 1212 -8.64 19.26 31.68
N SER A 1213 -9.28 18.40 30.88
CA SER A 1213 -9.02 16.95 30.89
C SER A 1213 -7.59 16.63 30.49
N TYR A 1214 -7.08 17.33 29.46
CA TYR A 1214 -5.69 17.23 29.05
C TYR A 1214 -4.73 17.69 30.16
N LEU A 1215 -5.01 18.81 30.83
CA LEU A 1215 -4.21 19.31 31.95
C LEU A 1215 -4.21 18.33 33.13
N ASN A 1216 -5.36 17.75 33.48
CA ASN A 1216 -5.45 16.74 34.54
C ASN A 1216 -4.62 15.49 34.19
N TRP A 1217 -4.70 15.03 32.93
CA TRP A 1217 -3.86 13.93 32.45
C TRP A 1217 -2.37 14.29 32.50
N LEU A 1218 -2.00 15.49 32.05
CA LEU A 1218 -0.62 15.97 32.05
C LEU A 1218 -0.07 16.11 33.48
N HIS A 1219 -0.89 16.62 34.42
CA HIS A 1219 -0.56 16.74 35.84
C HIS A 1219 -0.44 15.38 36.51
N TYR A 1220 -1.17 14.35 36.10
CA TYR A 1220 -0.96 12.99 36.61
C TYR A 1220 0.37 12.38 36.12
N LYS A 1221 0.83 12.73 34.91
CA LYS A 1221 2.08 12.21 34.33
C LYS A 1221 3.34 12.91 34.86
N ASN A 1222 3.23 14.19 35.22
CA ASN A 1222 4.36 15.01 35.67
C ASN A 1222 5.02 14.50 37.00
N PRO A 1223 4.29 14.16 38.08
CA PRO A 1223 4.86 13.64 39.33
C PRO A 1223 5.49 12.25 39.20
N ASN A 1224 5.09 11.48 38.19
CA ASN A 1224 5.58 10.13 37.96
C ASN A 1224 6.91 10.09 37.17
N ASN A 1225 7.46 11.26 36.77
CA ASN A 1225 8.71 11.39 36.02
C ASN A 1225 8.81 10.48 34.78
N ASP A 1226 7.68 10.22 34.11
CA ASP A 1226 7.67 9.45 32.86
C ASP A 1226 8.13 10.34 31.70
N HIS A 1227 9.43 10.67 31.71
CA HIS A 1227 10.10 11.49 30.72
C HIS A 1227 9.92 10.94 29.30
N SER A 1228 9.68 9.62 29.15
CA SER A 1228 9.47 8.98 27.86
C SER A 1228 8.13 9.37 27.21
N ILE A 1229 7.07 9.50 28.01
CA ILE A 1229 5.74 9.94 27.55
C ILE A 1229 5.74 11.45 27.33
N LEU A 1230 6.30 12.23 28.27
CA LEU A 1230 6.30 13.69 28.18
C LEU A 1230 7.11 14.21 26.97
N ARG A 1231 8.20 13.53 26.59
CA ARG A 1231 8.98 13.87 25.37
C ARG A 1231 8.25 13.53 24.06
N LYS A 1232 7.18 12.73 24.15
CA LYS A 1232 6.30 12.39 23.02
C LYS A 1232 5.11 13.36 22.88
N GLU A 1233 4.88 14.24 23.86
CA GLU A 1233 3.81 15.24 23.85
C GLU A 1233 4.13 16.50 23.04
N THR A 1234 5.40 16.74 22.71
CA THR A 1234 5.80 17.74 21.73
C THR A 1234 5.92 17.11 20.34
N LEU A 1235 5.99 17.94 19.30
CA LEU A 1235 6.37 17.49 17.98
C LEU A 1235 7.84 17.85 17.70
N PRO A 1236 8.59 17.01 16.93
CA PRO A 1236 9.95 17.32 16.51
C PRO A 1236 10.01 18.68 15.81
N GLU A 1237 11.10 19.44 16.01
CA GLU A 1237 11.36 20.73 15.32
C GLU A 1237 10.39 21.88 15.68
N LEU A 1238 9.33 21.60 16.44
CA LEU A 1238 8.39 22.60 16.95
C LEU A 1238 8.78 23.03 18.36
N ASN A 1239 9.09 24.31 18.54
CA ASN A 1239 9.35 24.91 19.85
C ASN A 1239 8.05 25.39 20.51
N PHE A 1240 7.03 24.53 20.54
CA PHE A 1240 5.78 24.78 21.24
C PHE A 1240 5.73 23.98 22.53
N THR A 1241 5.22 24.62 23.58
CA THR A 1241 4.78 23.90 24.77
C THR A 1241 3.64 22.94 24.43
N ASN A 1242 3.52 21.88 25.22
CA ASN A 1242 2.43 20.91 25.13
C ASN A 1242 1.03 21.57 25.05
N THR A 1243 0.83 22.65 25.80
CA THR A 1243 -0.42 23.42 25.81
C THR A 1243 -0.60 24.33 24.59
N GLN A 1244 0.48 24.92 24.05
CA GLN A 1244 0.40 25.66 22.78
C GLN A 1244 0.02 24.73 21.63
N LEU A 1245 0.58 23.51 21.61
CA LEU A 1245 0.26 22.51 20.60
C LEU A 1245 -1.23 22.16 20.59
N PHE A 1246 -1.86 22.05 21.76
CA PHE A 1246 -3.32 21.85 21.88
C PHE A 1246 -4.09 22.95 21.15
N PHE A 1247 -3.83 24.24 21.46
CA PHE A 1247 -4.60 25.35 20.88
C PHE A 1247 -4.34 25.54 19.39
N ILE A 1248 -3.10 25.35 18.93
CA ILE A 1248 -2.77 25.40 17.50
C ILE A 1248 -3.50 24.28 16.77
N THR A 1249 -3.49 23.06 17.32
CA THR A 1249 -4.19 21.92 16.72
C THR A 1249 -5.70 22.14 16.70
N PHE A 1250 -6.28 22.68 17.78
CA PHE A 1250 -7.69 23.03 17.83
C PHE A 1250 -8.05 24.04 16.74
N ALA A 1251 -7.30 25.15 16.62
CA ALA A 1251 -7.57 26.18 15.61
C ALA A 1251 -7.41 25.68 14.17
N GLN A 1252 -6.40 24.85 13.89
CA GLN A 1252 -6.20 24.30 12.54
C GLN A 1252 -7.25 23.24 12.16
N MET A 1253 -7.99 22.69 13.13
CA MET A 1253 -8.96 21.62 12.91
C MET A 1253 -10.43 22.09 12.87
N HIS A 1254 -10.74 23.24 13.45
CA HIS A 1254 -12.10 23.79 13.62
C HIS A 1254 -12.22 25.20 13.07
#